data_AF-A0A7K4DCW5-F1
#
_entry.id   AF-A0A7K4DCW5-F1
#
_cell.length_a   1.000
_cell.length_b   1.000
_cell.length_c   1.000
_cell.angle_alpha   90.00
_cell.angle_beta   90.00
_cell.angle_gamma   90.00
#
_symmetry.space_group_name_H-M   'P 1'
#
loop_
_entity.id
_entity.type
_entity.pdbx_description
1 polymer ?
#
loop_
_entity_poly.entity_id
_entity_poly.type
_entity_poly.pdbx_seq_one_letter_code
_entity_poly.pdbx_strand_id
1 'polypeptide(L)'
;MAVSEGYNYDRICNTDYAEEPLNLSDNAIKVLERRYLKKDQEGNIIETPNDLFLRVAKSIAIADLIYDEQADVDGLTKDFYEMMTKFEFLPNSPTLMNAGRELGQLSACFVLPIDDSIDSIFDAIKYTALIHKSGGGTGFSFSRLRPKNDVVLTTKGISSGPVSFMTVFDTATETIKQGGTRRGANMAILRIDHPDILEFIKCKEENSKLNNFNISVAVTDKFIEAFENGTDYDIINPRTGNVEGHLNAKEVFELIVKMAWKNGEPGIVFIDRLNRSNPTPSIGEIESTNPCGEQPLLPYESCNLGSINLSKFLKNSEKGYEIDYDHLRDVVKKSVHFLDNVIDVNRYPLAQIEEMTKANRKIGLGVMGFADMLLRLGIPYNSDEAVDIAKNVMKFIKEEATEMSKELAIKRGPFPNYERSIFYDRGEIPIRNATVTTIAPTGTISLIAGCSSGIEPIFAISYIRNVMDKDELIEINPVFEEVSRKKNIYTPELMKKIAREGSLKNIEGIPEDIKKVFVTAHDIVPDWHIRIQAAFQEYTDNAVSKTINFPKSATENEVMQAYLLAYRSGLKGITIYRDGSREAQVLNIGTVNKKETSLQKAPRPRPKVTKGFTEKIRTGCGNLYVTINEDEYGLCEIFMQMGKSGGCPASQNEAIARLISLALRSGIRIDSIIEQLRHIRCPMPTWDEGLPVHSCADAIAIVLDRYIKKELNTKQERLDVVLTKTTGKNTNGMPTQCPECGEVLVFSEGCVSCKCCGYTKC
;
A
#
# COMPACT_ATOMS: atom_id res chain seq x y z
N MET A 1 -34.28 -7.57 0.57
CA MET A 1 -34.43 -8.30 -0.71
C MET A 1 -33.24 -7.93 -1.58
N ALA A 2 -32.16 -8.73 -1.56
CA ALA A 2 -31.23 -8.68 -2.68
C ALA A 2 -32.01 -9.09 -3.94
N VAL A 3 -31.71 -8.51 -5.09
CA VAL A 3 -32.28 -8.95 -6.38
C VAL A 3 -32.09 -10.47 -6.43
N SER A 4 -33.20 -11.20 -6.27
CA SER A 4 -33.20 -12.64 -6.05
C SER A 4 -32.47 -13.33 -7.20
N GLU A 5 -31.84 -14.47 -6.93
CA GLU A 5 -31.15 -15.36 -7.90
C GLU A 5 -32.00 -15.79 -9.12
N GLY A 6 -33.24 -15.29 -9.27
CA GLY A 6 -34.17 -15.54 -10.37
C GLY A 6 -34.49 -14.36 -11.29
N TYR A 7 -33.88 -13.17 -11.15
CA TYR A 7 -34.11 -12.09 -12.12
C TYR A 7 -33.22 -12.26 -13.36
N ASN A 8 -33.88 -12.44 -14.51
CA ASN A 8 -33.19 -12.60 -15.78
C ASN A 8 -32.67 -11.24 -16.29
N TYR A 9 -31.34 -11.06 -16.29
CA TYR A 9 -30.65 -9.89 -16.87
C TYR A 9 -30.96 -9.69 -18.37
N ASP A 10 -31.55 -10.69 -19.03
CA ASP A 10 -31.93 -10.67 -20.45
C ASP A 10 -33.27 -9.96 -20.73
N ARG A 11 -33.92 -9.34 -19.73
CA ARG A 11 -35.14 -8.52 -19.98
C ARG A 11 -34.88 -7.23 -20.75
N ILE A 12 -33.61 -6.82 -20.91
CA ILE A 12 -33.21 -5.59 -21.60
C ILE A 12 -32.98 -5.90 -23.06
N CYS A 13 -33.91 -5.45 -23.92
CA CYS A 13 -33.98 -5.88 -25.32
C CYS A 13 -33.25 -4.97 -26.32
N ASN A 14 -32.95 -3.71 -25.96
CA ASN A 14 -32.28 -2.76 -26.86
C ASN A 14 -30.87 -2.42 -26.34
N THR A 15 -29.84 -2.85 -27.06
CA THR A 15 -28.43 -2.59 -26.73
C THR A 15 -27.64 -2.06 -27.91
N ASP A 16 -28.31 -1.56 -28.97
CA ASP A 16 -27.67 -1.14 -30.22
C ASP A 16 -26.64 -0.02 -29.98
N TYR A 17 -26.88 0.84 -28.99
CA TYR A 17 -25.97 1.90 -28.56
C TYR A 17 -24.66 1.39 -27.92
N ALA A 18 -24.58 0.10 -27.58
CA ALA A 18 -23.39 -0.50 -26.97
C ALA A 18 -22.43 -1.14 -27.99
N GLU A 19 -22.73 -1.03 -29.29
CA GLU A 19 -21.88 -1.56 -30.37
C GLU A 19 -20.84 -0.54 -30.86
N GLU A 20 -20.96 0.74 -30.50
CA GLU A 20 -20.02 1.78 -30.93
C GLU A 20 -18.62 1.57 -30.32
N PRO A 21 -17.53 1.73 -31.10
CA PRO A 21 -16.18 1.55 -30.61
C PRO A 21 -15.79 2.64 -29.60
N LEU A 22 -15.34 2.24 -28.41
CA LEU A 22 -14.86 3.16 -27.39
C LEU A 22 -13.48 3.73 -27.73
N ASN A 23 -13.30 5.03 -27.51
CA ASN A 23 -12.01 5.68 -27.62
C ASN A 23 -11.21 5.47 -26.32
N LEU A 24 -10.40 4.41 -26.28
CA LEU A 24 -9.57 4.02 -25.15
C LEU A 24 -8.08 4.15 -25.49
N SER A 25 -7.28 4.60 -24.51
CA SER A 25 -5.81 4.55 -24.65
C SER A 25 -5.29 3.11 -24.55
N ASP A 26 -4.12 2.83 -25.14
CA ASP A 26 -3.45 1.52 -25.00
C ASP A 26 -3.23 1.12 -23.53
N ASN A 27 -3.01 2.12 -22.67
CA ASN A 27 -2.84 1.89 -21.25
C ASN A 27 -4.17 1.49 -20.59
N ALA A 28 -5.26 2.17 -20.92
CA ALA A 28 -6.60 1.83 -20.44
C ALA A 28 -7.00 0.41 -20.88
N ILE A 29 -6.76 0.04 -22.14
CA ILE A 29 -7.02 -1.31 -22.67
C ILE A 29 -6.27 -2.35 -21.84
N LYS A 30 -4.95 -2.19 -21.67
CA LYS A 30 -4.13 -3.13 -20.87
C LYS A 30 -4.59 -3.23 -19.41
N VAL A 31 -5.04 -2.13 -18.81
CA VAL A 31 -5.59 -2.14 -17.45
C VAL A 31 -6.90 -2.92 -17.40
N LEU A 32 -7.80 -2.69 -18.36
CA LEU A 32 -9.08 -3.41 -18.48
C LEU A 32 -8.85 -4.91 -18.67
N GLU A 33 -8.03 -5.31 -19.64
CA GLU A 33 -7.69 -6.71 -19.94
C GLU A 33 -7.07 -7.45 -18.75
N ARG A 34 -6.20 -6.77 -18.00
CA ARG A 34 -5.50 -7.38 -16.88
C ARG A 34 -6.40 -7.58 -15.66
N ARG A 35 -7.30 -6.64 -15.39
CA ARG A 35 -7.98 -6.54 -14.09
C ARG A 35 -9.50 -6.60 -14.14
N TYR A 36 -10.13 -6.14 -15.21
CA TYR A 36 -11.56 -5.84 -15.23
C TYR A 36 -12.35 -6.78 -16.15
N LEU A 37 -11.86 -7.06 -17.36
CA LEU A 37 -12.57 -7.90 -18.33
C LEU A 37 -12.72 -9.34 -17.84
N LYS A 38 -13.88 -9.94 -18.11
CA LYS A 38 -14.20 -11.32 -17.74
C LYS A 38 -13.27 -12.28 -18.48
N LYS A 39 -12.85 -13.31 -17.76
CA LYS A 39 -12.02 -14.39 -18.29
C LYS A 39 -12.74 -15.72 -18.12
N ASP A 40 -12.51 -16.63 -19.07
CA ASP A 40 -12.92 -18.02 -18.93
C ASP A 40 -12.02 -18.78 -17.93
N GLN A 41 -12.26 -20.08 -17.77
CA GLN A 41 -11.48 -20.94 -16.87
C GLN A 41 -10.02 -21.13 -17.33
N GLU A 42 -9.74 -20.91 -18.62
CA GLU A 42 -8.41 -21.00 -19.21
C GLU A 42 -7.64 -19.66 -19.11
N GLY A 43 -8.33 -18.60 -18.70
CA GLY A 43 -7.77 -17.25 -18.55
C GLY A 43 -7.88 -16.37 -19.79
N ASN A 44 -8.58 -16.82 -20.85
CA ASN A 44 -8.81 -16.04 -22.06
C ASN A 44 -9.88 -14.99 -21.80
N ILE A 45 -9.73 -13.81 -22.41
CA ILE A 45 -10.67 -12.70 -22.27
C ILE A 45 -11.91 -13.00 -23.12
N ILE A 46 -13.10 -12.96 -22.50
CA ILE A 46 -14.39 -13.26 -23.14
C ILE A 46 -15.38 -12.09 -23.08
N GLU A 47 -14.91 -10.92 -22.65
CA GLU A 47 -15.72 -9.71 -22.47
C GLU A 47 -14.97 -8.53 -23.09
N THR A 48 -15.64 -7.76 -23.94
CA THR A 48 -15.09 -6.51 -24.47
C THR A 48 -15.28 -5.36 -23.48
N PRO A 49 -14.58 -4.22 -23.64
CA PRO A 49 -14.86 -3.02 -22.84
C PRO A 49 -16.33 -2.57 -22.89
N ASN A 50 -16.99 -2.67 -24.04
CA ASN A 50 -18.41 -2.35 -24.19
C ASN A 50 -19.29 -3.28 -23.34
N ASP A 51 -19.03 -4.59 -23.44
CA ASP A 51 -19.75 -5.60 -22.65
C ASP A 51 -19.59 -5.37 -21.14
N LEU A 52 -18.39 -4.95 -20.70
CA LEU A 52 -18.13 -4.64 -19.30
C LEU A 52 -19.02 -3.49 -18.80
N PHE A 53 -19.04 -2.36 -19.51
CA PHE A 53 -19.83 -1.21 -19.07
C PHE A 53 -21.33 -1.50 -19.15
N LEU A 54 -21.75 -2.25 -20.18
CA LEU A 54 -23.14 -2.67 -20.32
C LEU A 54 -23.55 -3.60 -19.18
N ARG A 55 -22.75 -4.62 -18.84
CA ARG A 55 -23.01 -5.51 -17.70
C ARG A 55 -23.18 -4.71 -16.41
N VAL A 56 -22.27 -3.77 -16.15
CA VAL A 56 -22.32 -2.93 -14.94
C VAL A 56 -23.62 -2.11 -14.95
N ALA A 57 -23.90 -1.37 -16.03
CA ALA A 57 -25.10 -0.55 -16.14
C ALA A 57 -26.39 -1.35 -15.92
N LYS A 58 -26.55 -2.49 -16.61
CA LYS A 58 -27.70 -3.39 -16.47
C LYS A 58 -27.88 -3.88 -15.02
N SER A 59 -26.77 -4.30 -14.41
CA SER A 59 -26.79 -4.86 -13.05
C SER A 59 -27.19 -3.83 -11.99
N ILE A 60 -26.81 -2.56 -12.17
CA ILE A 60 -27.13 -1.49 -11.22
C ILE A 60 -28.52 -0.91 -11.48
N ALA A 61 -28.94 -0.75 -12.73
CA ALA A 61 -30.26 -0.21 -13.07
C ALA A 61 -31.42 -1.08 -12.56
N ILE A 62 -31.24 -2.40 -12.49
CA ILE A 62 -32.29 -3.34 -12.05
C ILE A 62 -32.75 -3.11 -10.61
N ALA A 63 -31.97 -2.40 -9.79
CA ALA A 63 -32.31 -2.08 -8.41
C ALA A 63 -33.60 -1.24 -8.30
N ASP A 64 -33.93 -0.45 -9.32
CA ASP A 64 -35.14 0.39 -9.32
C ASP A 64 -36.42 -0.45 -9.24
N LEU A 65 -36.41 -1.69 -9.76
CA LEU A 65 -37.53 -2.62 -9.67
C LEU A 65 -37.88 -3.05 -8.23
N ILE A 66 -36.97 -2.84 -7.28
CA ILE A 66 -37.25 -3.07 -5.85
C ILE A 66 -38.27 -2.06 -5.33
N TYR A 67 -38.31 -0.85 -5.91
CA TYR A 67 -39.13 0.26 -5.45
C TYR A 67 -40.30 0.57 -6.39
N ASP A 68 -40.14 0.30 -7.68
CA ASP A 68 -41.18 0.47 -8.70
C ASP A 68 -41.09 -0.64 -9.75
N GLU A 69 -42.07 -1.56 -9.77
CA GLU A 69 -42.14 -2.67 -10.72
C GLU A 69 -42.25 -2.22 -12.19
N GLN A 70 -42.65 -0.96 -12.43
CA GLN A 70 -42.77 -0.35 -13.76
C GLN A 70 -41.63 0.62 -14.07
N ALA A 71 -40.54 0.62 -13.29
CA ALA A 71 -39.39 1.48 -13.54
C ALA A 71 -38.81 1.26 -14.95
N ASP A 72 -38.42 2.36 -15.60
CA ASP A 72 -37.75 2.34 -16.90
C ASP A 72 -36.27 1.91 -16.75
N VAL A 73 -36.07 0.60 -16.54
CA VAL A 73 -34.73 0.00 -16.40
C VAL A 73 -33.92 0.11 -17.68
N ASP A 74 -34.57 0.08 -18.86
CA ASP A 74 -33.89 0.17 -20.16
C ASP A 74 -33.32 1.58 -20.36
N GLY A 75 -34.13 2.62 -20.12
CA GLY A 75 -33.69 4.01 -20.16
C GLY A 75 -32.59 4.29 -19.14
N LEU A 76 -32.75 3.81 -17.91
CA LEU A 76 -31.73 3.98 -16.86
C LEU A 76 -30.43 3.22 -17.16
N THR A 77 -30.52 2.02 -17.75
CA THR A 77 -29.35 1.26 -18.22
C THR A 77 -28.60 2.06 -19.29
N LYS A 78 -29.32 2.67 -20.23
CA LYS A 78 -28.71 3.50 -21.26
C LYS A 78 -28.00 4.71 -20.65
N ASP A 79 -28.65 5.45 -19.76
CA ASP A 79 -28.05 6.59 -19.06
C ASP A 79 -26.78 6.19 -18.30
N PHE A 80 -26.82 5.08 -17.55
CA PHE A 80 -25.67 4.60 -16.80
C PHE A 80 -24.53 4.10 -17.70
N TYR A 81 -24.86 3.46 -18.82
CA TYR A 81 -23.87 3.04 -19.81
C TYR A 81 -23.19 4.26 -20.43
N GLU A 82 -23.96 5.23 -20.92
CA GLU A 82 -23.43 6.42 -21.59
C GLU A 82 -22.52 7.25 -20.68
N MET A 83 -22.90 7.51 -19.42
CA MET A 83 -22.04 8.27 -18.51
C MET A 83 -20.69 7.59 -18.24
N MET A 84 -20.65 6.24 -18.25
CA MET A 84 -19.42 5.47 -18.08
C MET A 84 -18.57 5.41 -19.35
N THR A 85 -19.19 5.25 -20.53
CA THR A 85 -18.46 5.14 -21.81
C THR A 85 -18.02 6.49 -22.38
N LYS A 86 -18.70 7.59 -22.00
CA LYS A 86 -18.21 8.97 -22.20
C LYS A 86 -17.12 9.35 -21.19
N PHE A 87 -16.86 8.50 -20.20
CA PHE A 87 -15.93 8.70 -19.08
C PHE A 87 -16.23 9.96 -18.27
N GLU A 88 -17.51 10.31 -18.14
CA GLU A 88 -18.03 11.40 -17.31
C GLU A 88 -18.11 10.97 -15.84
N PHE A 89 -18.44 9.70 -15.60
CA PHE A 89 -18.47 9.08 -14.28
C PHE A 89 -17.92 7.65 -14.35
N LEU A 90 -17.13 7.24 -13.36
CA LEU A 90 -16.78 5.84 -13.16
C LEU A 90 -17.00 5.42 -11.70
N PRO A 91 -17.63 4.27 -11.44
CA PRO A 91 -17.70 3.71 -10.10
C PRO A 91 -16.34 3.12 -9.70
N ASN A 92 -16.20 2.81 -8.41
CA ASN A 92 -15.00 2.16 -7.89
C ASN A 92 -14.66 0.84 -8.60
N SER A 93 -13.40 0.40 -8.43
CA SER A 93 -12.93 -0.81 -9.11
C SER A 93 -13.77 -2.07 -8.80
N PRO A 94 -14.17 -2.35 -7.54
CA PRO A 94 -14.98 -3.54 -7.27
C PRO A 94 -16.35 -3.54 -7.96
N THR A 95 -17.00 -2.38 -8.13
CA THR A 95 -18.23 -2.31 -8.93
C THR A 95 -17.99 -2.72 -10.37
N LEU A 96 -16.97 -2.17 -11.04
CA LEU A 96 -16.61 -2.54 -12.42
C LEU A 96 -16.23 -4.02 -12.54
N MET A 97 -15.50 -4.54 -11.55
CA MET A 97 -15.02 -5.92 -11.52
C MET A 97 -16.12 -6.95 -11.26
N ASN A 98 -17.10 -6.64 -10.40
CA ASN A 98 -17.97 -7.66 -9.80
C ASN A 98 -19.48 -7.49 -10.09
N ALA A 99 -19.96 -6.34 -10.57
CA ALA A 99 -21.38 -6.17 -10.89
C ALA A 99 -21.83 -7.19 -11.94
N GLY A 100 -22.93 -7.92 -11.71
CA GLY A 100 -23.40 -8.97 -12.61
C GLY A 100 -22.50 -10.22 -12.68
N ARG A 101 -21.59 -10.40 -11.71
CA ARG A 101 -20.77 -11.62 -11.56
C ARG A 101 -21.13 -12.34 -10.26
N GLU A 102 -20.72 -13.60 -10.16
CA GLU A 102 -21.03 -14.49 -9.04
C GLU A 102 -20.65 -13.91 -7.66
N LEU A 103 -19.45 -13.31 -7.56
CA LEU A 103 -18.98 -12.67 -6.32
C LEU A 103 -19.86 -11.49 -5.90
N GLY A 104 -20.30 -10.65 -6.85
CA GLY A 104 -21.26 -9.56 -6.63
C GLY A 104 -20.90 -8.51 -5.58
N GLN A 105 -19.66 -8.45 -5.09
CA GLN A 105 -19.23 -7.52 -4.04
C GLN A 105 -18.73 -6.19 -4.66
N LEU A 106 -19.44 -5.09 -4.40
CA LEU A 106 -19.29 -3.81 -5.11
C LEU A 106 -18.62 -2.68 -4.30
N SER A 107 -18.65 -2.74 -2.97
CA SER A 107 -17.94 -1.80 -2.09
C SER A 107 -16.41 -1.90 -2.18
N ALA A 108 -15.69 -0.78 -2.02
CA ALA A 108 -14.23 -0.76 -2.09
C ALA A 108 -13.54 -1.10 -0.77
N CYS A 109 -14.09 -0.63 0.34
CA CYS A 109 -13.46 -0.73 1.64
C CYS A 109 -14.51 -0.87 2.76
N PHE A 110 -14.04 -1.31 3.92
CA PHE A 110 -14.85 -1.57 5.10
C PHE A 110 -14.10 -1.16 6.37
N VAL A 111 -14.80 -0.77 7.43
CA VAL A 111 -14.21 -0.59 8.76
C VAL A 111 -14.75 -1.66 9.69
N LEU A 112 -13.84 -2.35 10.38
CA LEU A 112 -14.19 -3.41 11.33
C LEU A 112 -13.80 -3.00 12.76
N PRO A 113 -14.67 -3.27 13.75
CA PRO A 113 -14.32 -3.03 15.15
C PRO A 113 -13.29 -4.05 15.62
N ILE A 114 -12.51 -3.65 16.62
CA ILE A 114 -11.65 -4.53 17.40
C ILE A 114 -11.91 -4.24 18.87
N ASP A 115 -12.64 -5.12 19.54
CA ASP A 115 -12.86 -5.03 20.98
C ASP A 115 -11.73 -5.73 21.74
N ASP A 116 -11.58 -5.40 23.03
CA ASP A 116 -10.51 -5.90 23.90
C ASP A 116 -10.74 -7.36 24.36
N SER A 117 -10.85 -8.27 23.40
CA SER A 117 -10.96 -9.72 23.61
C SER A 117 -10.30 -10.49 22.47
N ILE A 118 -9.80 -11.69 22.76
CA ILE A 118 -9.21 -12.57 21.75
C ILE A 118 -10.25 -12.95 20.68
N ASP A 119 -11.49 -13.22 21.07
CA ASP A 119 -12.55 -13.56 20.14
C ASP A 119 -12.80 -12.44 19.13
N SER A 120 -12.96 -11.19 19.60
CA SER A 120 -13.16 -10.03 18.72
C SER A 120 -11.94 -9.78 17.81
N ILE A 121 -10.72 -9.89 18.34
CA ILE A 121 -9.49 -9.73 17.56
C ILE A 121 -9.42 -10.76 16.42
N PHE A 122 -9.66 -12.04 16.71
CA PHE A 122 -9.57 -13.10 15.70
C PHE A 122 -10.77 -13.15 14.76
N ASP A 123 -11.96 -12.73 15.21
CA ASP A 123 -13.11 -12.49 14.34
C ASP A 123 -12.80 -11.35 13.34
N ALA A 124 -12.21 -10.25 13.80
CA ALA A 124 -11.78 -9.17 12.91
C ALA A 124 -10.76 -9.66 11.88
N ILE A 125 -9.80 -10.52 12.25
CA ILE A 125 -8.85 -11.14 11.30
C ILE A 125 -9.59 -12.03 10.28
N LYS A 126 -10.51 -12.88 10.75
CA LYS A 126 -11.33 -13.75 9.89
C LYS A 126 -12.17 -12.93 8.90
N TYR A 127 -12.84 -11.88 9.37
CA TYR A 127 -13.64 -10.97 8.57
C TYR A 127 -12.79 -10.22 7.54
N THR A 128 -11.61 -9.76 7.93
CA THR A 128 -10.62 -9.18 7.04
C THR A 128 -10.25 -10.15 5.91
N ALA A 129 -10.09 -11.44 6.22
CA ALA A 129 -9.75 -12.42 5.23
C ALA A 129 -10.85 -12.62 4.17
N LEU A 130 -12.11 -12.64 4.61
CA LEU A 130 -13.28 -12.73 3.72
C LEU A 130 -13.42 -11.49 2.83
N ILE A 131 -13.18 -10.31 3.37
CA ILE A 131 -13.21 -9.04 2.64
C ILE A 131 -12.07 -8.95 1.61
N HIS A 132 -10.85 -9.32 1.99
CA HIS A 132 -9.71 -9.30 1.07
C HIS A 132 -9.88 -10.31 -0.07
N LYS A 133 -10.52 -11.46 0.19
CA LYS A 133 -10.86 -12.44 -0.85
C LYS A 133 -11.72 -11.83 -1.97
N SER A 134 -12.60 -10.87 -1.65
CA SER A 134 -13.42 -10.17 -2.65
C SER A 134 -12.76 -8.90 -3.22
N GLY A 135 -11.54 -8.56 -2.79
CA GLY A 135 -10.78 -7.40 -3.28
C GLY A 135 -11.03 -6.08 -2.56
N GLY A 136 -11.77 -6.10 -1.44
CA GLY A 136 -12.01 -4.95 -0.58
C GLY A 136 -10.85 -4.67 0.37
N GLY A 137 -10.61 -3.40 0.74
CA GLY A 137 -9.66 -3.03 1.80
C GLY A 137 -10.34 -2.87 3.17
N THR A 138 -9.57 -2.86 4.25
CA THR A 138 -10.11 -2.78 5.62
C THR A 138 -9.47 -1.68 6.46
N GLY A 139 -10.22 -1.14 7.40
CA GLY A 139 -9.72 -0.19 8.39
C GLY A 139 -10.07 -0.61 9.81
N PHE A 140 -9.18 -0.29 10.74
CA PHE A 140 -9.28 -0.69 12.14
C PHE A 140 -8.87 0.44 13.07
N SER A 141 -9.58 0.54 14.20
CA SER A 141 -9.07 1.25 15.37
C SER A 141 -8.53 0.22 16.35
N PHE A 142 -7.27 0.36 16.73
CA PHE A 142 -6.65 -0.46 17.78
C PHE A 142 -6.79 0.18 19.17
N SER A 143 -7.51 1.30 19.26
CA SER A 143 -7.55 2.17 20.45
C SER A 143 -8.32 1.58 21.62
N ARG A 144 -9.17 0.57 21.39
CA ARG A 144 -9.91 -0.13 22.45
C ARG A 144 -9.07 -1.20 23.14
N LEU A 145 -8.01 -1.69 22.48
CA LEU A 145 -7.19 -2.77 23.02
C LEU A 145 -6.42 -2.29 24.24
N ARG A 146 -6.35 -3.11 25.29
CA ARG A 146 -5.55 -2.78 26.47
C ARG A 146 -4.06 -2.67 26.11
N PRO A 147 -3.31 -1.80 26.82
CA PRO A 147 -1.92 -1.57 26.49
C PRO A 147 -1.04 -2.78 26.82
N LYS A 148 0.17 -2.76 26.31
CA LYS A 148 1.21 -3.73 26.62
C LYS A 148 1.46 -3.79 28.12
N ASN A 149 1.68 -4.99 28.63
CA ASN A 149 1.86 -5.28 30.05
C ASN A 149 0.62 -5.08 30.94
N ASP A 150 -0.55 -4.72 30.40
CA ASP A 150 -1.80 -4.70 31.19
C ASP A 150 -2.25 -6.14 31.53
N VAL A 151 -2.99 -6.27 32.62
CA VAL A 151 -3.39 -7.55 33.22
C VAL A 151 -4.42 -8.26 32.34
N VAL A 152 -4.22 -9.56 32.09
CA VAL A 152 -5.22 -10.45 31.49
C VAL A 152 -5.85 -11.31 32.59
N LEU A 153 -7.03 -10.89 33.05
CA LEU A 153 -7.69 -11.47 34.25
C LEU A 153 -7.91 -12.98 34.16
N THR A 154 -8.19 -13.52 32.97
CA THR A 154 -8.49 -14.94 32.77
C THR A 154 -7.27 -15.85 32.87
N THR A 155 -6.09 -15.38 32.44
CA THR A 155 -4.86 -16.17 32.42
C THR A 155 -3.83 -15.73 33.47
N LYS A 156 -4.10 -14.63 34.19
CA LYS A 156 -3.13 -13.90 35.04
C LYS A 156 -1.82 -13.53 34.32
N GLY A 157 -1.86 -13.51 32.99
CA GLY A 157 -0.75 -13.08 32.15
C GLY A 157 -0.77 -11.57 31.88
N ILE A 158 0.14 -11.14 31.00
CA ILE A 158 0.27 -9.76 30.52
C ILE A 158 -0.13 -9.65 29.06
N SER A 159 -0.72 -8.52 28.67
CA SER A 159 -1.06 -8.20 27.27
C SER A 159 0.20 -7.90 26.45
N SER A 160 0.18 -8.29 25.18
CA SER A 160 1.23 -7.93 24.21
C SER A 160 1.02 -6.54 23.57
N GLY A 161 -0.14 -5.91 23.79
CA GLY A 161 -0.48 -4.58 23.26
C GLY A 161 -0.92 -4.58 21.78
N PRO A 162 -1.44 -3.44 21.28
CA PRO A 162 -2.03 -3.31 19.96
C PRO A 162 -1.02 -3.53 18.83
N VAL A 163 0.21 -3.02 18.95
CA VAL A 163 1.26 -3.15 17.90
C VAL A 163 1.62 -4.61 17.65
N SER A 164 1.60 -5.45 18.70
CA SER A 164 1.82 -6.89 18.56
C SER A 164 0.71 -7.55 17.74
N PHE A 165 -0.56 -7.24 18.02
CA PHE A 165 -1.68 -7.78 17.26
C PHE A 165 -1.70 -7.29 15.81
N MET A 166 -1.31 -6.04 15.53
CA MET A 166 -1.15 -5.54 14.17
C MET A 166 -0.25 -6.44 13.30
N THR A 167 0.79 -7.04 13.90
CA THR A 167 1.69 -7.97 13.18
C THR A 167 0.96 -9.24 12.72
N VAL A 168 -0.04 -9.71 13.48
CA VAL A 168 -0.88 -10.86 13.11
C VAL A 168 -1.75 -10.51 11.90
N PHE A 169 -2.39 -9.33 11.91
CA PHE A 169 -3.17 -8.84 10.77
C PHE A 169 -2.32 -8.67 9.51
N ASP A 170 -1.10 -8.13 9.65
CA ASP A 170 -0.17 -7.93 8.54
C ASP A 170 0.22 -9.26 7.89
N THR A 171 0.55 -10.27 8.71
CA THR A 171 0.91 -11.62 8.27
C THR A 171 -0.26 -12.33 7.58
N ALA A 172 -1.48 -12.22 8.16
CA ALA A 172 -2.69 -12.76 7.56
C ALA A 172 -2.95 -12.12 6.17
N THR A 173 -2.79 -10.81 6.08
CA THR A 173 -2.99 -10.06 4.83
C THR A 173 -1.95 -10.46 3.77
N GLU A 174 -0.69 -10.70 4.14
CA GLU A 174 0.34 -11.18 3.20
C GLU A 174 -0.02 -12.55 2.61
N THR A 175 -0.54 -13.46 3.44
CA THR A 175 -0.88 -14.83 3.05
C THR A 175 -2.01 -14.88 2.02
N ILE A 176 -3.01 -14.00 2.15
CA ILE A 176 -4.22 -14.01 1.31
C ILE A 176 -3.96 -13.52 -0.12
N LYS A 177 -2.83 -12.85 -0.36
CA LYS A 177 -2.44 -12.31 -1.67
C LYS A 177 -2.29 -13.38 -2.76
N GLN A 178 -2.19 -14.66 -2.41
CA GLN A 178 -2.03 -15.74 -3.38
C GLN A 178 -3.33 -16.05 -4.18
N GLY A 179 -4.47 -15.43 -3.85
CA GLY A 179 -5.78 -15.76 -4.45
C GLY A 179 -6.44 -14.74 -5.38
N GLY A 180 -5.85 -13.56 -5.68
CA GLY A 180 -6.58 -12.55 -6.45
C GLY A 180 -5.75 -11.38 -7.00
N THR A 181 -6.29 -10.73 -8.04
CA THR A 181 -5.71 -9.66 -8.87
C THR A 181 -5.26 -8.38 -8.12
N ARG A 182 -5.49 -8.26 -6.81
CA ARG A 182 -5.19 -7.08 -5.98
C ARG A 182 -4.56 -7.46 -4.63
N ARG A 183 -3.56 -6.69 -4.17
CA ARG A 183 -2.99 -6.78 -2.81
C ARG A 183 -4.01 -6.27 -1.79
N GLY A 184 -4.21 -7.02 -0.69
CA GLY A 184 -4.96 -6.53 0.48
C GLY A 184 -4.28 -5.31 1.10
N ALA A 185 -5.07 -4.40 1.67
CA ALA A 185 -4.62 -3.13 2.22
C ALA A 185 -5.41 -2.79 3.48
N ASN A 186 -4.71 -2.44 4.54
CA ASN A 186 -5.28 -2.14 5.84
C ASN A 186 -4.99 -0.68 6.26
N MET A 187 -5.91 -0.06 7.01
CA MET A 187 -5.64 1.13 7.84
C MET A 187 -5.56 0.71 9.30
N ALA A 188 -4.52 1.14 10.02
CA ALA A 188 -4.48 1.07 11.48
C ALA A 188 -4.46 2.47 12.07
N ILE A 189 -5.39 2.73 12.98
CA ILE A 189 -5.47 3.97 13.73
C ILE A 189 -5.33 3.68 15.23
N LEU A 190 -4.52 4.49 15.90
CA LEU A 190 -4.40 4.53 17.34
C LEU A 190 -4.59 5.96 17.84
N ARG A 191 -5.43 6.15 18.86
CA ARG A 191 -5.63 7.45 19.50
C ARG A 191 -4.36 7.94 20.19
N ILE A 192 -4.17 9.26 20.14
CA ILE A 192 -2.99 9.94 20.70
C ILE A 192 -2.87 9.75 22.23
N ASP A 193 -3.99 9.55 22.93
CA ASP A 193 -4.08 9.37 24.38
C ASP A 193 -3.88 7.91 24.84
N HIS A 194 -3.55 6.99 23.94
CA HIS A 194 -3.32 5.58 24.26
C HIS A 194 -1.91 5.32 24.86
N PRO A 195 -1.74 4.46 25.89
CA PRO A 195 -0.42 4.22 26.51
C PRO A 195 0.69 3.73 25.57
N ASP A 196 0.33 2.95 24.56
CA ASP A 196 1.28 2.45 23.54
C ASP A 196 1.52 3.41 22.36
N ILE A 197 1.10 4.68 22.44
CA ILE A 197 1.21 5.64 21.34
C ILE A 197 2.65 5.82 20.83
N LEU A 198 3.64 5.86 21.72
CA LEU A 198 5.04 6.02 21.34
C LEU A 198 5.58 4.80 20.58
N GLU A 199 5.15 3.59 20.94
CA GLU A 199 5.50 2.35 20.22
C GLU A 199 4.82 2.34 18.84
N PHE A 200 3.56 2.77 18.77
CA PHE A 200 2.81 2.87 17.52
C PHE A 200 3.41 3.87 16.53
N ILE A 201 3.80 5.06 16.95
CA ILE A 201 4.43 6.06 16.07
C ILE A 201 5.72 5.53 15.45
N LYS A 202 6.47 4.70 16.19
CA LYS A 202 7.75 4.12 15.76
C LYS A 202 7.61 2.76 15.07
N CYS A 203 6.41 2.18 14.98
CA CYS A 203 6.24 0.78 14.61
C CYS A 203 6.69 0.44 13.17
N LYS A 204 6.76 1.46 12.30
CA LYS A 204 7.27 1.36 10.92
C LYS A 204 8.61 2.05 10.70
N GLU A 205 9.38 2.30 11.76
CA GLU A 205 10.72 2.86 11.63
C GLU A 205 11.63 1.99 10.75
N GLU A 206 11.45 0.68 10.82
CA GLU A 206 12.00 -0.30 9.88
C GLU A 206 11.01 -0.53 8.73
N ASN A 207 11.40 -0.15 7.50
CA ASN A 207 10.56 -0.23 6.29
C ASN A 207 10.14 -1.66 5.87
N SER A 208 10.54 -2.69 6.61
CA SER A 208 10.25 -4.11 6.30
C SER A 208 9.07 -4.68 7.10
N LYS A 209 8.57 -3.97 8.11
CA LYS A 209 7.47 -4.42 8.98
C LYS A 209 6.17 -3.69 8.66
N LEU A 210 5.04 -4.39 8.85
CA LEU A 210 3.69 -3.83 8.69
C LEU A 210 3.46 -3.23 7.29
N ASN A 211 3.94 -3.92 6.26
CA ASN A 211 3.89 -3.43 4.87
C ASN A 211 2.47 -3.39 4.29
N ASN A 212 1.52 -4.08 4.92
CA ASN A 212 0.12 -4.13 4.51
C ASN A 212 -0.75 -3.10 5.22
N PHE A 213 -0.17 -2.33 6.13
CA PHE A 213 -0.84 -1.25 6.83
C PHE A 213 -0.37 0.11 6.32
N ASN A 214 -1.33 1.00 6.10
CA ASN A 214 -1.12 2.41 6.34
C ASN A 214 -1.41 2.69 7.82
N ILE A 215 -0.58 3.49 8.48
CA ILE A 215 -0.79 3.87 9.89
C ILE A 215 -1.12 5.36 10.02
N SER A 216 -2.06 5.70 10.89
CA SER A 216 -2.38 7.09 11.24
C SER A 216 -2.64 7.25 12.72
N VAL A 217 -2.26 8.41 13.26
CA VAL A 217 -2.55 8.77 14.65
C VAL A 217 -3.87 9.54 14.69
N ALA A 218 -4.80 9.10 15.54
CA ALA A 218 -6.02 9.83 15.83
C ALA A 218 -5.74 10.93 16.87
N VAL A 219 -5.55 12.15 16.38
CA VAL A 219 -5.23 13.33 17.17
C VAL A 219 -6.53 14.03 17.62
N THR A 220 -6.59 14.35 18.90
CA THR A 220 -7.70 15.08 19.54
C THR A 220 -7.42 16.58 19.57
N ASP A 221 -8.48 17.39 19.68
CA ASP A 221 -8.38 18.84 19.86
C ASP A 221 -7.63 19.17 21.16
N LYS A 222 -7.88 18.40 22.24
CA LYS A 222 -7.17 18.53 23.53
C LYS A 222 -5.66 18.36 23.40
N PHE A 223 -5.20 17.43 22.56
CA PHE A 223 -3.76 17.26 22.33
C PHE A 223 -3.15 18.45 21.60
N ILE A 224 -3.85 19.00 20.59
CA ILE A 224 -3.39 20.19 19.87
C ILE A 224 -3.34 21.41 20.80
N GLU A 225 -4.35 21.59 21.66
CA GLU A 225 -4.35 22.64 22.68
C GLU A 225 -3.17 22.49 23.65
N ALA A 226 -2.87 21.27 24.10
CA ALA A 226 -1.70 21.00 24.95
C ALA A 226 -0.38 21.30 24.22
N PHE A 227 -0.27 20.94 22.94
CA PHE A 227 0.88 21.25 22.10
C PHE A 227 1.10 22.77 21.96
N GLU A 228 0.05 23.53 21.63
CA GLU A 228 0.13 24.98 21.43
C GLU A 228 0.46 25.72 22.74
N ASN A 229 -0.02 25.21 23.88
CA ASN A 229 0.27 25.77 25.21
C ASN A 229 1.59 25.28 25.82
N GLY A 230 2.25 24.29 25.21
CA GLY A 230 3.48 23.69 25.73
C GLY A 230 3.27 22.90 27.03
N THR A 231 2.09 22.29 27.20
CA THR A 231 1.74 21.50 28.39
C THR A 231 1.76 20.00 28.11
N ASP A 232 1.69 19.22 29.18
CA ASP A 232 1.50 17.77 29.08
C ASP A 232 0.02 17.43 28.84
N TYR A 233 -0.25 16.21 28.40
CA TYR A 233 -1.60 15.67 28.23
C TYR A 233 -1.71 14.27 28.83
N ASP A 234 -2.94 13.88 29.17
CA ASP A 234 -3.25 12.62 29.85
C ASP A 234 -3.13 11.42 28.91
N ILE A 235 -2.56 10.34 29.43
CA ILE A 235 -2.56 9.01 28.83
C ILE A 235 -3.59 8.15 29.55
N ILE A 236 -4.53 7.60 28.79
CA ILE A 236 -5.75 6.96 29.30
C ILE A 236 -5.74 5.48 28.92
N ASN A 237 -5.84 4.59 29.90
CA ASN A 237 -6.00 3.17 29.62
C ASN A 237 -7.44 2.90 29.15
N PRO A 238 -7.66 2.38 27.93
CA PRO A 238 -8.99 2.20 27.36
C PRO A 238 -9.85 1.18 28.12
N ARG A 239 -9.23 0.24 28.86
CA ARG A 239 -9.94 -0.77 29.65
C ARG A 239 -10.47 -0.20 30.97
N THR A 240 -9.71 0.67 31.62
CA THR A 240 -10.06 1.20 32.96
C THR A 240 -10.69 2.58 32.91
N GLY A 241 -10.43 3.35 31.84
CA GLY A 241 -10.78 4.77 31.74
C GLY A 241 -9.94 5.68 32.65
N ASN A 242 -8.94 5.13 33.35
CA ASN A 242 -8.10 5.89 34.27
C ASN A 242 -6.91 6.49 33.55
N VAL A 243 -6.44 7.63 34.06
CA VAL A 243 -5.16 8.23 33.67
C VAL A 243 -4.03 7.38 34.25
N GLU A 244 -3.16 6.85 33.39
CA GLU A 244 -1.99 6.04 33.76
C GLU A 244 -0.68 6.84 33.71
N GLY A 245 -0.72 8.07 33.21
CA GLY A 245 0.42 8.98 33.17
C GLY A 245 0.14 10.20 32.32
N HIS A 246 1.18 10.99 32.10
CA HIS A 246 1.16 12.15 31.23
C HIS A 246 2.35 12.08 30.27
N LEU A 247 2.17 12.61 29.05
CA LEU A 247 3.25 12.82 28.09
C LEU A 247 3.31 14.28 27.69
N ASN A 248 4.52 14.74 27.34
CA ASN A 248 4.70 16.08 26.81
C ASN A 248 4.18 16.17 25.38
N ALA A 249 3.20 17.04 25.14
CA ALA A 249 2.55 17.12 23.82
C ALA A 249 3.53 17.52 22.70
N LYS A 250 4.51 18.37 23.00
CA LYS A 250 5.54 18.81 22.05
C LYS A 250 6.45 17.66 21.63
N GLU A 251 6.98 16.89 22.58
CA GLU A 251 7.85 15.75 22.27
C GLU A 251 7.14 14.69 21.43
N VAL A 252 5.86 14.41 21.73
CA VAL A 252 5.07 13.44 20.96
C VAL A 252 4.79 13.94 19.55
N PHE A 253 4.44 15.22 19.39
CA PHE A 253 4.19 15.79 18.06
C PHE A 253 5.46 15.85 17.21
N GLU A 254 6.59 16.24 17.79
CA GLU A 254 7.91 16.20 17.14
C GLU A 254 8.27 14.77 16.69
N LEU A 255 7.95 13.76 17.48
CA LEU A 255 8.16 12.36 17.09
C LEU A 255 7.30 11.94 15.89
N ILE A 256 6.01 12.34 15.86
CA ILE A 256 5.11 12.10 14.72
C ILE A 256 5.69 12.73 13.45
N VAL A 257 6.09 14.01 13.55
CA VAL A 257 6.68 14.77 12.46
C VAL A 257 7.95 14.10 11.95
N LYS A 258 8.86 13.71 12.86
CA LYS A 258 10.13 13.07 12.51
C LYS A 258 9.94 11.74 11.78
N MET A 259 9.01 10.90 12.24
CA MET A 259 8.73 9.63 11.58
C MET A 259 8.10 9.86 10.21
N ALA A 260 7.09 10.73 10.11
CA ALA A 260 6.44 11.05 8.84
C ALA A 260 7.42 11.66 7.83
N TRP A 261 8.35 12.52 8.28
CA TRP A 261 9.43 13.04 7.46
C TRP A 261 10.40 11.94 6.99
N LYS A 262 10.69 10.95 7.85
CA LYS A 262 11.61 9.85 7.56
C LYS A 262 11.05 8.88 6.52
N ASN A 263 9.82 8.42 6.66
CA ASN A 263 9.26 7.32 5.85
C ASN A 263 7.82 7.55 5.33
N GLY A 264 7.24 8.74 5.53
CA GLY A 264 5.88 9.09 5.12
C GLY A 264 4.77 8.65 6.09
N GLU A 265 5.10 8.07 7.24
CA GLU A 265 4.14 7.58 8.24
C GLU A 265 4.57 7.92 9.68
N PRO A 266 3.63 8.10 10.62
CA PRO A 266 2.18 7.98 10.45
C PRO A 266 1.54 9.22 9.81
N GLY A 267 0.38 9.02 9.19
CA GLY A 267 -0.54 10.11 8.87
C GLY A 267 -1.24 10.64 10.13
N ILE A 268 -2.03 11.71 9.98
CA ILE A 268 -2.84 12.26 11.06
C ILE A 268 -4.32 12.22 10.67
N VAL A 269 -5.14 11.77 11.62
CA VAL A 269 -6.61 11.86 11.57
C VAL A 269 -7.07 12.75 12.72
N PHE A 270 -7.81 13.81 12.42
CA PHE A 270 -8.36 14.70 13.45
C PHE A 270 -9.70 14.13 13.93
N ILE A 271 -9.65 13.24 14.91
CA ILE A 271 -10.77 12.35 15.27
C ILE A 271 -11.99 13.09 15.79
N ASP A 272 -11.78 14.19 16.53
CA ASP A 272 -12.88 15.01 17.06
C ASP A 272 -13.63 15.73 15.94
N ARG A 273 -12.93 16.11 14.85
CA ARG A 273 -13.56 16.70 13.66
C ARG A 273 -14.38 15.70 12.88
N LEU A 274 -13.84 14.49 12.72
CA LEU A 274 -14.57 13.40 12.10
C LEU A 274 -15.91 13.17 12.80
N ASN A 275 -15.88 13.06 14.13
CA ASN A 275 -17.07 12.80 14.91
C ASN A 275 -18.03 14.00 15.00
N ARG A 276 -17.53 15.25 14.97
CA ARG A 276 -18.41 16.43 14.79
C ARG A 276 -19.21 16.38 13.48
N SER A 277 -18.66 15.76 12.44
CA SER A 277 -19.34 15.56 11.15
C SER A 277 -20.04 14.21 11.00
N ASN A 278 -20.09 13.38 12.05
CA ASN A 278 -20.76 12.09 12.00
C ASN A 278 -22.28 12.31 11.88
N PRO A 279 -22.95 11.84 10.81
CA PRO A 279 -24.38 12.04 10.64
C PRO A 279 -25.22 11.25 11.65
N THR A 280 -24.67 10.18 12.23
CA THR A 280 -25.41 9.21 13.04
C THR A 280 -24.66 8.91 14.36
N PRO A 281 -24.39 9.91 15.21
CA PRO A 281 -23.59 9.75 16.42
C PRO A 281 -24.26 8.85 17.47
N SER A 282 -25.60 8.75 17.44
CA SER A 282 -26.36 7.86 18.34
C SER A 282 -26.25 6.37 17.98
N ILE A 283 -25.71 6.05 16.79
CA ILE A 283 -25.47 4.67 16.35
C ILE A 283 -24.08 4.19 16.81
N GLY A 284 -23.09 5.07 16.74
CA GLY A 284 -21.72 4.78 17.15
C GLY A 284 -20.76 5.93 16.86
N GLU A 285 -19.54 5.80 17.37
CA GLU A 285 -18.44 6.72 17.12
C GLU A 285 -17.62 6.25 15.91
N ILE A 286 -17.14 7.21 15.10
CA ILE A 286 -16.18 6.94 14.05
C ILE A 286 -14.80 6.86 14.70
N GLU A 287 -14.22 5.66 14.74
CA GLU A 287 -12.91 5.43 15.37
C GLU A 287 -11.79 5.20 14.34
N SER A 288 -12.14 4.95 13.07
CA SER A 288 -11.17 4.65 12.01
C SER A 288 -11.69 5.09 10.64
N THR A 289 -10.84 4.93 9.64
CA THR A 289 -11.12 5.20 8.23
C THR A 289 -10.78 3.96 7.41
N ASN A 290 -11.22 3.94 6.16
CA ASN A 290 -10.68 3.00 5.16
C ASN A 290 -9.17 3.24 4.88
N PRO A 291 -8.49 2.33 4.15
CA PRO A 291 -7.05 2.41 3.83
C PRO A 291 -6.53 3.73 3.25
N CYS A 292 -7.37 4.49 2.54
CA CYS A 292 -6.98 5.72 1.87
C CYS A 292 -7.40 6.99 2.63
N GLY A 293 -8.10 6.86 3.76
CA GLY A 293 -8.43 7.97 4.67
C GLY A 293 -9.64 8.81 4.27
N GLU A 294 -10.23 8.61 3.09
CA GLU A 294 -11.35 9.40 2.55
C GLU A 294 -12.73 8.98 3.05
N GLN A 295 -12.85 7.78 3.62
CA GLN A 295 -14.08 7.24 4.18
C GLN A 295 -13.93 6.93 5.67
N PRO A 296 -14.23 7.91 6.54
CA PRO A 296 -14.49 7.70 7.95
C PRO A 296 -15.82 6.94 8.11
N LEU A 297 -15.76 5.75 8.69
CA LEU A 297 -16.89 4.82 8.73
C LEU A 297 -17.09 4.33 10.17
N LEU A 298 -18.34 4.06 10.50
CA LEU A 298 -18.71 3.33 11.70
C LEU A 298 -18.32 1.84 11.55
N PRO A 299 -18.19 1.12 12.67
CA PRO A 299 -18.01 -0.33 12.65
C PRO A 299 -19.02 -1.04 11.74
N TYR A 300 -18.52 -1.94 10.89
CA TYR A 300 -19.25 -2.70 9.88
C TYR A 300 -19.85 -1.89 8.72
N GLU A 301 -19.60 -0.59 8.59
CA GLU A 301 -20.00 0.12 7.38
C GLU A 301 -19.07 -0.21 6.19
N SER A 302 -19.64 -0.14 4.99
CA SER A 302 -18.90 -0.25 3.73
C SER A 302 -18.87 1.08 2.96
N CYS A 303 -17.95 1.13 2.00
CA CYS A 303 -17.71 2.31 1.18
C CYS A 303 -18.06 2.03 -0.30
N ASN A 304 -19.11 2.68 -0.79
CA ASN A 304 -19.56 2.65 -2.19
C ASN A 304 -19.18 3.97 -2.84
N LEU A 305 -18.22 3.92 -3.78
CA LEU A 305 -17.61 5.13 -4.35
C LEU A 305 -17.85 5.22 -5.84
N GLY A 306 -17.90 6.46 -6.32
CA GLY A 306 -17.78 6.81 -7.73
C GLY A 306 -17.13 8.16 -7.90
N SER A 307 -16.64 8.46 -9.10
CA SER A 307 -15.92 9.71 -9.35
C SER A 307 -16.27 10.31 -10.69
N ILE A 308 -16.59 11.60 -10.66
CA ILE A 308 -16.91 12.41 -11.84
C ILE A 308 -15.61 12.96 -12.44
N ASN A 309 -15.45 12.82 -13.74
CA ASN A 309 -14.31 13.38 -14.46
C ASN A 309 -14.55 14.85 -14.83
N LEU A 310 -14.02 15.76 -14.02
CA LEU A 310 -14.25 17.21 -14.20
C LEU A 310 -13.76 17.74 -15.55
N SER A 311 -12.78 17.09 -16.19
CA SER A 311 -12.27 17.50 -17.50
C SER A 311 -13.29 17.36 -18.65
N LYS A 312 -14.41 16.66 -18.43
CA LYS A 312 -15.50 16.46 -19.41
C LYS A 312 -16.58 17.54 -19.35
N PHE A 313 -16.58 18.39 -18.32
CA PHE A 313 -17.62 19.38 -18.08
C PHE A 313 -17.15 20.79 -18.43
N LEU A 314 -16.56 20.92 -19.62
CA LEU A 314 -16.07 22.18 -20.16
C LEU A 314 -16.72 22.44 -21.52
N LYS A 315 -17.19 23.67 -21.73
CA LYS A 315 -17.72 24.14 -23.01
C LYS A 315 -16.91 25.32 -23.53
N ASN A 316 -16.91 25.48 -24.85
CA ASN A 316 -16.24 26.61 -25.49
C ASN A 316 -17.05 27.90 -25.25
N SER A 317 -16.34 28.96 -24.86
CA SER A 317 -16.84 30.32 -24.74
C SER A 317 -15.99 31.27 -25.59
N GLU A 318 -16.42 32.53 -25.75
CA GLU A 318 -15.65 33.55 -26.48
C GLU A 318 -14.26 33.83 -25.85
N LYS A 319 -14.08 33.50 -24.57
CA LYS A 319 -12.85 33.75 -23.80
C LYS A 319 -11.99 32.50 -23.56
N GLY A 320 -12.39 31.34 -24.09
CA GLY A 320 -11.69 30.06 -23.86
C GLY A 320 -12.66 28.97 -23.42
N TYR A 321 -12.33 28.25 -22.36
CA TYR A 321 -13.22 27.24 -21.78
C TYR A 321 -13.95 27.80 -20.56
N GLU A 322 -15.19 27.37 -20.37
CA GLU A 322 -15.96 27.59 -19.13
C GLU A 322 -16.58 26.29 -18.63
N ILE A 323 -16.89 26.22 -17.34
CA ILE A 323 -17.47 25.02 -16.71
C ILE A 323 -18.94 24.89 -17.10
N ASP A 324 -19.31 23.70 -17.58
CA ASP A 324 -20.69 23.39 -17.97
C ASP A 324 -21.50 22.83 -16.80
N TYR A 325 -21.97 23.73 -15.92
CA TYR A 325 -22.70 23.37 -14.71
C TYR A 325 -24.02 22.63 -14.99
N ASP A 326 -24.71 22.92 -16.11
CA ASP A 326 -25.97 22.25 -16.43
C ASP A 326 -25.75 20.77 -16.78
N HIS A 327 -24.72 20.47 -17.56
CA HIS A 327 -24.34 19.08 -17.84
C HIS A 327 -23.81 18.38 -16.59
N LEU A 328 -22.99 19.08 -15.79
CA LEU A 328 -22.49 18.55 -14.52
C LEU A 328 -23.63 18.19 -13.55
N ARG A 329 -24.70 19.00 -13.50
CA ARG A 329 -25.90 18.72 -12.69
C ARG A 329 -26.51 17.36 -13.02
N ASP A 330 -26.76 17.12 -14.31
CA ASP A 330 -27.38 15.88 -14.78
C ASP A 330 -26.55 14.65 -14.37
N VAL A 331 -25.23 14.71 -14.62
CA VAL A 331 -24.34 13.59 -14.27
C VAL A 331 -24.22 13.41 -12.75
N VAL A 332 -24.19 14.48 -11.95
CA VAL A 332 -24.20 14.37 -10.48
C VAL A 332 -25.44 13.62 -9.99
N LYS A 333 -26.63 14.00 -10.50
CA LYS A 333 -27.90 13.34 -10.12
C LYS A 333 -27.91 11.86 -10.52
N LYS A 334 -27.54 11.54 -11.76
CA LYS A 334 -27.41 10.15 -12.24
C LYS A 334 -26.39 9.35 -11.43
N SER A 335 -25.27 9.97 -11.05
CA SER A 335 -24.22 9.32 -10.25
C SER A 335 -24.70 8.98 -8.83
N VAL A 336 -25.46 9.86 -8.17
CA VAL A 336 -26.04 9.57 -6.85
C VAL A 336 -27.06 8.44 -6.93
N HIS A 337 -27.93 8.44 -7.95
CA HIS A 337 -28.88 7.35 -8.19
C HIS A 337 -28.14 6.02 -8.41
N PHE A 338 -27.11 6.02 -9.25
CA PHE A 338 -26.25 4.84 -9.48
C PHE A 338 -25.68 4.31 -8.16
N LEU A 339 -25.10 5.17 -7.33
CA LEU A 339 -24.47 4.76 -6.06
C LEU A 339 -25.50 4.30 -5.01
N ASP A 340 -26.71 4.87 -4.98
CA ASP A 340 -27.80 4.37 -4.12
C ASP A 340 -28.21 2.96 -4.56
N ASN A 341 -28.32 2.70 -5.87
CA ASN A 341 -28.64 1.39 -6.42
C ASN A 341 -27.55 0.35 -6.10
N VAL A 342 -26.28 0.76 -6.10
CA VAL A 342 -25.16 -0.13 -5.72
C VAL A 342 -25.39 -0.72 -4.33
N ILE A 343 -25.94 0.01 -3.36
CA ILE A 343 -26.22 -0.52 -2.01
C ILE A 343 -27.17 -1.71 -2.05
N ASP A 344 -28.19 -1.66 -2.91
CA ASP A 344 -29.25 -2.66 -2.94
C ASP A 344 -28.85 -3.93 -3.70
N VAL A 345 -28.00 -3.80 -4.73
CA VAL A 345 -27.53 -4.93 -5.56
C VAL A 345 -26.25 -5.59 -5.05
N ASN A 346 -25.54 -4.94 -4.12
CA ASN A 346 -24.28 -5.44 -3.58
C ASN A 346 -24.46 -6.73 -2.76
N ARG A 347 -23.55 -7.69 -2.97
CA ARG A 347 -23.43 -8.90 -2.14
C ARG A 347 -22.33 -8.67 -1.10
N TYR A 348 -22.76 -8.49 0.15
CA TYR A 348 -21.86 -8.20 1.25
C TYR A 348 -21.20 -9.48 1.77
N PRO A 349 -19.91 -9.42 2.16
CA PRO A 349 -19.20 -10.59 2.68
C PRO A 349 -19.68 -11.03 4.06
N LEU A 350 -20.35 -10.15 4.82
CA LEU A 350 -20.86 -10.39 6.17
C LEU A 350 -22.25 -9.77 6.32
N ALA A 351 -23.13 -10.44 7.06
CA ALA A 351 -24.49 -9.96 7.32
C ALA A 351 -24.51 -8.65 8.13
N GLN A 352 -23.61 -8.50 9.11
CA GLN A 352 -23.50 -7.27 9.90
C GLN A 352 -23.13 -6.06 9.03
N ILE A 353 -22.31 -6.28 7.99
CA ILE A 353 -21.95 -5.22 7.05
C ILE A 353 -23.15 -4.83 6.18
N GLU A 354 -23.90 -5.82 5.70
CA GLU A 354 -25.11 -5.57 4.92
C GLU A 354 -26.12 -4.75 5.73
N GLU A 355 -26.39 -5.16 6.97
CA GLU A 355 -27.32 -4.50 7.87
C GLU A 355 -26.91 -3.04 8.13
N MET A 356 -25.67 -2.82 8.58
CA MET A 356 -25.19 -1.48 8.91
C MET A 356 -25.14 -0.57 7.67
N THR A 357 -24.67 -1.09 6.54
CA THR A 357 -24.59 -0.31 5.29
C THR A 357 -25.98 0.06 4.78
N LYS A 358 -26.95 -0.85 4.83
CA LYS A 358 -28.33 -0.55 4.43
C LYS A 358 -29.05 0.36 5.42
N ALA A 359 -28.67 0.35 6.69
CA ALA A 359 -29.26 1.20 7.71
C ALA A 359 -28.87 2.69 7.58
N ASN A 360 -27.62 2.98 7.18
CA ASN A 360 -27.12 4.35 7.03
C ASN A 360 -27.03 4.82 5.56
N ARG A 361 -26.96 3.88 4.61
CA ARG A 361 -26.91 4.12 3.16
C ARG A 361 -25.86 5.15 2.72
N LYS A 362 -24.69 5.14 3.36
CA LYS A 362 -23.58 6.05 3.02
C LYS A 362 -23.06 5.75 1.61
N ILE A 363 -22.89 6.81 0.82
CA ILE A 363 -22.24 6.76 -0.49
C ILE A 363 -21.12 7.80 -0.53
N GLY A 364 -20.24 7.66 -1.53
CA GLY A 364 -19.13 8.58 -1.74
C GLY A 364 -18.97 8.95 -3.20
N LEU A 365 -19.68 10.00 -3.62
CA LEU A 365 -19.44 10.66 -4.90
C LEU A 365 -18.27 11.64 -4.78
N GLY A 366 -17.23 11.40 -5.55
CA GLY A 366 -16.05 12.26 -5.65
C GLY A 366 -15.78 12.74 -7.06
N VAL A 367 -14.55 13.20 -7.28
CA VAL A 367 -14.10 13.72 -8.56
C VAL A 367 -12.74 13.14 -8.97
N MET A 368 -12.44 13.22 -10.25
CA MET A 368 -11.13 13.04 -10.87
C MET A 368 -10.95 14.07 -11.98
N GLY A 369 -9.76 14.17 -12.56
CA GLY A 369 -9.49 15.08 -13.68
C GLY A 369 -9.47 16.56 -13.30
N PHE A 370 -9.35 16.90 -12.00
CA PHE A 370 -9.33 18.30 -11.55
C PHE A 370 -8.13 19.07 -12.14
N ALA A 371 -6.94 18.46 -12.18
CA ALA A 371 -5.78 19.12 -12.77
C ALA A 371 -5.98 19.34 -14.27
N ASP A 372 -6.50 18.36 -15.03
CA ASP A 372 -6.77 18.54 -16.46
C ASP A 372 -7.83 19.62 -16.73
N MET A 373 -8.84 19.75 -15.86
CA MET A 373 -9.80 20.84 -15.93
C MET A 373 -9.11 22.21 -15.80
N LEU A 374 -8.25 22.38 -14.79
CA LEU A 374 -7.49 23.62 -14.59
C LEU A 374 -6.56 23.92 -15.78
N LEU A 375 -5.87 22.91 -16.31
CA LEU A 375 -5.01 23.06 -17.49
C LEU A 375 -5.79 23.55 -18.71
N ARG A 376 -7.00 23.03 -18.94
CA ARG A 376 -7.88 23.48 -20.04
C ARG A 376 -8.42 24.89 -19.83
N LEU A 377 -8.70 25.27 -18.58
CA LEU A 377 -9.09 26.64 -18.21
C LEU A 377 -7.91 27.62 -18.28
N GLY A 378 -6.67 27.13 -18.38
CA GLY A 378 -5.47 27.97 -18.37
C GLY A 378 -5.10 28.49 -16.98
N ILE A 379 -5.52 27.77 -15.92
CA ILE A 379 -5.38 28.20 -14.53
C ILE A 379 -4.30 27.34 -13.85
N PRO A 380 -3.29 27.96 -13.21
CA PRO A 380 -2.26 27.23 -12.50
C PRO A 380 -2.80 26.61 -11.21
N TYR A 381 -2.45 25.35 -10.93
CA TYR A 381 -2.92 24.63 -9.74
C TYR A 381 -2.61 25.36 -8.42
N ASN A 382 -1.45 26.02 -8.36
CA ASN A 382 -0.95 26.77 -7.22
C ASN A 382 -1.40 28.25 -7.26
N SER A 383 -2.70 28.49 -7.34
CA SER A 383 -3.30 29.83 -7.33
C SER A 383 -4.58 29.92 -6.53
N ASP A 384 -4.92 31.14 -6.08
CA ASP A 384 -6.19 31.40 -5.39
C ASP A 384 -7.40 31.11 -6.30
N GLU A 385 -7.26 31.37 -7.60
CA GLU A 385 -8.30 31.05 -8.59
C GLU A 385 -8.59 29.53 -8.66
N ALA A 386 -7.55 28.69 -8.59
CA ALA A 386 -7.73 27.23 -8.51
C ALA A 386 -8.41 26.80 -7.21
N VAL A 387 -8.11 27.46 -6.09
CA VAL A 387 -8.77 27.24 -4.79
C VAL A 387 -10.25 27.62 -4.85
N ASP A 388 -10.59 28.76 -5.47
CA ASP A 388 -11.96 29.20 -5.65
C ASP A 388 -12.76 28.25 -6.57
N ILE A 389 -12.15 27.77 -7.65
CA ILE A 389 -12.77 26.77 -8.53
C ILE A 389 -12.99 25.45 -7.80
N ALA A 390 -12.00 24.96 -7.06
CA ALA A 390 -12.14 23.75 -6.23
C ALA A 390 -13.34 23.87 -5.30
N LYS A 391 -13.45 25.02 -4.60
CA LYS A 391 -14.54 25.32 -3.68
C LYS A 391 -15.90 25.36 -4.38
N ASN A 392 -16.00 26.12 -5.48
CA ASN A 392 -17.26 26.33 -6.19
C ASN A 392 -17.77 25.05 -6.87
N VAL A 393 -16.89 24.27 -7.50
CA VAL A 393 -17.25 23.00 -8.14
C VAL A 393 -17.69 21.98 -7.09
N MET A 394 -16.95 21.84 -5.99
CA MET A 394 -17.32 20.87 -4.96
C MET A 394 -18.60 21.26 -4.23
N LYS A 395 -18.80 22.56 -3.96
CA LYS A 395 -20.06 23.09 -3.42
C LYS A 395 -21.24 22.72 -4.32
N PHE A 396 -21.13 22.97 -5.62
CA PHE A 396 -22.17 22.64 -6.58
C PHE A 396 -22.49 21.13 -6.59
N ILE A 397 -21.46 20.28 -6.66
CA ILE A 397 -21.63 18.82 -6.61
C ILE A 397 -22.34 18.40 -5.31
N LYS A 398 -21.93 18.96 -4.15
CA LYS A 398 -22.55 18.64 -2.86
C LYS A 398 -24.02 19.04 -2.80
N GLU A 399 -24.37 20.23 -3.28
CA GLU A 399 -25.73 20.74 -3.30
C GLU A 399 -26.63 19.85 -4.18
N GLU A 400 -26.22 19.61 -5.42
CA GLU A 400 -27.00 18.79 -6.38
C GLU A 400 -27.07 17.31 -5.96
N ALA A 401 -26.00 16.75 -5.36
CA ALA A 401 -26.00 15.39 -4.84
C ALA A 401 -26.95 15.23 -3.63
N THR A 402 -26.97 16.24 -2.75
CA THR A 402 -27.89 16.26 -1.60
C THR A 402 -29.33 16.40 -2.07
N GLU A 403 -29.59 17.22 -3.10
CA GLU A 403 -30.91 17.37 -3.68
C GLU A 403 -31.41 16.05 -4.30
N MET A 404 -30.56 15.36 -5.07
CA MET A 404 -30.91 14.03 -5.58
C MET A 404 -31.21 13.04 -4.45
N SER A 405 -30.46 13.08 -3.34
CA SER A 405 -30.73 12.23 -2.18
C SER A 405 -32.09 12.52 -1.53
N LYS A 406 -32.57 13.78 -1.52
CA LYS A 406 -33.94 14.12 -1.09
C LYS A 406 -34.98 13.59 -2.09
N GLU A 407 -34.75 13.76 -3.38
CA GLU A 407 -35.64 13.23 -4.43
C GLU A 407 -35.80 11.71 -4.31
N LEU A 408 -34.71 10.98 -4.06
CA LEU A 408 -34.74 9.54 -3.81
C LEU A 408 -35.45 9.21 -2.49
N ALA A 409 -35.32 10.03 -1.45
CA ALA A 409 -36.00 9.82 -0.17
C ALA A 409 -37.52 9.91 -0.32
N ILE A 410 -38.01 10.83 -1.15
CA ILE A 410 -39.45 10.96 -1.45
C ILE A 410 -39.98 9.69 -2.14
N LYS A 411 -39.21 9.13 -3.08
CA LYS A 411 -39.62 7.95 -3.86
C LYS A 411 -39.45 6.63 -3.11
N ARG A 412 -38.37 6.50 -2.32
CA ARG A 412 -37.90 5.22 -1.76
C ARG A 412 -37.89 5.18 -0.23
N GLY A 413 -38.22 6.28 0.43
CA GLY A 413 -38.04 6.50 1.85
C GLY A 413 -36.62 6.97 2.22
N PRO A 414 -36.45 7.67 3.36
CA PRO A 414 -35.13 8.06 3.86
C PRO A 414 -34.29 6.85 4.26
N PHE A 415 -33.00 7.06 4.57
CA PHE A 415 -32.20 5.96 5.15
C PHE A 415 -32.80 5.50 6.49
N PRO A 416 -32.78 4.20 6.82
CA PRO A 416 -33.47 3.66 8.00
C PRO A 416 -33.12 4.33 9.34
N ASN A 417 -31.86 4.72 9.55
CA ASN A 417 -31.42 5.40 10.78
C ASN A 417 -31.66 6.92 10.78
N TYR A 418 -32.47 7.46 9.87
CA TYR A 418 -32.69 8.91 9.76
C TYR A 418 -33.23 9.54 11.05
N GLU A 419 -34.20 8.91 11.73
CA GLU A 419 -34.73 9.40 13.02
C GLU A 419 -33.68 9.44 14.15
N ARG A 420 -32.57 8.73 13.97
CA ARG A 420 -31.44 8.65 14.91
C ARG A 420 -30.25 9.51 14.47
N SER A 421 -30.45 10.37 13.49
CA SER A 421 -29.42 11.20 12.85
C SER A 421 -29.52 12.67 13.24
N ILE A 422 -28.41 13.39 13.05
CA ILE A 422 -28.34 14.84 13.25
C ILE A 422 -29.29 15.62 12.32
N PHE A 423 -29.75 15.01 11.22
CA PHE A 423 -30.68 15.66 10.28
C PHE A 423 -32.08 15.73 10.88
N TYR A 424 -32.51 14.66 11.54
CA TYR A 424 -33.79 14.61 12.23
C TYR A 424 -33.81 15.56 13.44
N ASP A 425 -32.74 15.57 14.24
CA ASP A 425 -32.61 16.48 15.39
C ASP A 425 -32.69 17.96 14.99
N ARG A 426 -32.25 18.29 13.77
CA ARG A 426 -32.30 19.65 13.20
C ARG A 426 -33.61 19.95 12.45
N GLY A 427 -34.52 18.98 12.32
CA GLY A 427 -35.76 19.13 11.55
C GLY A 427 -35.55 19.30 10.06
N GLU A 428 -34.46 18.77 9.50
CA GLU A 428 -34.14 18.86 8.07
C GLU A 428 -35.01 17.93 7.22
N ILE A 429 -35.17 18.24 5.94
CA ILE A 429 -35.93 17.39 5.01
C ILE A 429 -35.31 15.98 4.96
N PRO A 430 -36.12 14.90 4.98
CA PRO A 430 -35.61 13.54 4.89
C PRO A 430 -34.73 13.30 3.65
N ILE A 431 -33.60 12.62 3.86
CA ILE A 431 -32.63 12.28 2.82
C ILE A 431 -32.44 10.77 2.72
N ARG A 432 -32.04 10.28 1.54
CA ARG A 432 -31.88 8.86 1.24
C ARG A 432 -30.56 8.29 1.76
N ASN A 433 -29.52 9.11 1.86
CA ASN A 433 -28.16 8.69 2.15
C ASN A 433 -27.60 9.54 3.30
N ALA A 434 -27.06 8.92 4.35
CA ALA A 434 -26.50 9.67 5.49
C ALA A 434 -25.28 10.53 5.11
N THR A 435 -24.54 10.14 4.07
CA THR A 435 -23.50 10.94 3.41
C THR A 435 -23.57 10.73 1.91
N VAL A 436 -23.20 11.76 1.13
CA VAL A 436 -23.22 11.71 -0.34
C VAL A 436 -21.85 11.92 -0.98
N THR A 437 -20.95 12.69 -0.37
CA THR A 437 -19.68 13.09 -1.00
C THR A 437 -18.41 12.60 -0.29
N THR A 438 -17.36 12.32 -1.05
CA THR A 438 -16.00 11.97 -0.60
C THR A 438 -15.00 12.31 -1.71
N ILE A 439 -13.70 12.39 -1.42
CA ILE A 439 -12.69 12.51 -2.47
C ILE A 439 -11.72 11.34 -2.37
N ALA A 440 -11.87 10.39 -3.29
CA ALA A 440 -11.05 9.19 -3.39
C ALA A 440 -9.77 9.43 -4.24
N PRO A 441 -8.73 8.59 -4.11
CA PRO A 441 -7.51 8.73 -4.90
C PRO A 441 -7.71 8.42 -6.39
N THR A 442 -8.72 7.62 -6.76
CA THR A 442 -9.08 7.24 -8.14
C THR A 442 -7.99 6.54 -8.97
N GLY A 443 -6.89 6.07 -8.36
CA GLY A 443 -5.66 5.73 -9.09
C GLY A 443 -5.71 4.65 -10.18
N THR A 444 -6.77 3.83 -10.30
CA THR A 444 -6.96 2.94 -11.47
C THR A 444 -8.04 3.44 -12.41
N ILE A 445 -9.12 4.05 -11.91
CA ILE A 445 -10.21 4.53 -12.76
C ILE A 445 -9.82 5.81 -13.53
N SER A 446 -8.92 6.64 -12.98
CA SER A 446 -8.34 7.78 -13.70
C SER A 446 -7.48 7.34 -14.88
N LEU A 447 -6.80 6.19 -14.79
CA LEU A 447 -6.06 5.59 -15.89
C LEU A 447 -6.99 5.07 -16.99
N ILE A 448 -8.15 4.53 -16.63
CA ILE A 448 -9.18 4.10 -17.59
C ILE A 448 -9.77 5.33 -18.30
N ALA A 449 -10.10 6.38 -17.53
CA ALA A 449 -10.65 7.62 -18.06
C ALA A 449 -9.63 8.51 -18.79
N GLY A 450 -8.33 8.21 -18.69
CA GLY A 450 -7.26 9.00 -19.31
C GLY A 450 -7.10 10.40 -18.73
N CYS A 451 -7.31 10.58 -17.42
CA CYS A 451 -7.23 11.87 -16.74
C CYS A 451 -6.39 11.82 -15.45
N SER A 452 -6.19 12.97 -14.82
CA SER A 452 -5.52 13.13 -13.55
C SER A 452 -6.30 12.46 -12.42
N SER A 453 -5.58 11.94 -11.43
CA SER A 453 -6.16 11.23 -10.30
C SER A 453 -6.76 12.20 -9.29
N GLY A 454 -8.03 12.00 -8.92
CA GLY A 454 -8.69 12.71 -7.84
C GLY A 454 -8.59 14.23 -8.01
N ILE A 455 -8.15 14.87 -6.92
CA ILE A 455 -7.77 16.29 -6.88
C ILE A 455 -6.26 16.48 -6.85
N GLU A 456 -5.49 15.49 -7.32
CA GLU A 456 -4.03 15.57 -7.36
C GLU A 456 -3.57 16.44 -8.52
N PRO A 457 -2.49 17.23 -8.34
CA PRO A 457 -1.81 17.86 -9.47
C PRO A 457 -1.22 16.80 -10.40
N ILE A 458 -0.93 17.18 -11.64
CA ILE A 458 -0.23 16.29 -12.57
C ILE A 458 1.13 15.90 -11.98
N PHE A 459 1.43 14.61 -11.94
CA PHE A 459 2.71 14.12 -11.43
C PHE A 459 3.86 14.42 -12.39
N ALA A 460 3.62 14.18 -13.69
CA ALA A 460 4.57 14.46 -14.77
C ALA A 460 3.80 14.85 -16.03
N ILE A 461 4.38 15.73 -16.82
CA ILE A 461 3.82 16.18 -18.12
C ILE A 461 4.16 15.20 -19.24
N SER A 462 5.34 14.61 -19.17
CA SER A 462 5.76 13.54 -20.06
C SER A 462 6.58 12.53 -19.25
N TYR A 463 6.45 11.25 -19.59
CA TYR A 463 7.28 10.20 -19.03
C TYR A 463 7.64 9.16 -20.08
N ILE A 464 8.81 8.53 -19.88
CA ILE A 464 9.31 7.48 -20.76
C ILE A 464 8.91 6.13 -20.20
N ARG A 465 8.18 5.36 -20.99
CA ARG A 465 7.84 3.98 -20.70
C ARG A 465 8.70 3.07 -21.57
N ASN A 466 9.48 2.21 -20.92
CA ASN A 466 10.19 1.15 -21.63
C ASN A 466 9.19 0.08 -22.05
N VAL A 467 9.01 -0.08 -23.36
CA VAL A 467 8.27 -1.21 -23.93
C VAL A 467 9.29 -2.32 -24.25
N MET A 468 8.84 -3.57 -24.31
CA MET A 468 9.71 -4.72 -24.61
C MET A 468 10.51 -4.44 -25.90
N ASP A 469 11.78 -4.85 -25.93
CA ASP A 469 12.73 -4.67 -27.04
C ASP A 469 13.34 -3.27 -27.28
N LYS A 470 13.83 -2.62 -26.21
CA LYS A 470 14.68 -1.40 -26.25
C LYS A 470 14.02 -0.12 -26.80
N ASP A 471 12.75 -0.16 -27.18
CA ASP A 471 12.02 1.03 -27.63
C ASP A 471 11.46 1.84 -26.44
N GLU A 472 11.81 3.14 -26.41
CA GLU A 472 11.30 4.12 -25.47
C GLU A 472 10.00 4.73 -26.02
N LEU A 473 8.85 4.40 -25.43
CA LEU A 473 7.59 5.07 -25.73
C LEU A 473 7.44 6.30 -24.83
N ILE A 474 7.26 7.47 -25.43
CA ILE A 474 6.99 8.71 -24.70
C ILE A 474 5.48 8.82 -24.53
N GLU A 475 5.01 8.88 -23.29
CA GLU A 475 3.62 9.20 -22.97
C GLU A 475 3.58 10.68 -22.52
N ILE A 476 2.60 11.43 -23.02
CA ILE A 476 2.48 12.88 -22.83
C ILE A 476 1.09 13.15 -22.28
N ASN A 477 0.97 14.11 -21.36
CA ASN A 477 -0.34 14.60 -20.92
C ASN A 477 -1.12 15.12 -22.15
N PRO A 478 -2.35 14.62 -22.41
CA PRO A 478 -3.10 14.97 -23.61
C PRO A 478 -3.39 16.48 -23.75
N VAL A 479 -3.62 17.17 -22.63
CA VAL A 479 -3.88 18.63 -22.63
C VAL A 479 -2.62 19.38 -23.03
N PHE A 480 -1.46 18.98 -22.50
CA PHE A 480 -0.18 19.58 -22.86
C PHE A 480 0.16 19.33 -24.34
N GLU A 481 -0.11 18.13 -24.86
CA GLU A 481 0.09 17.84 -26.28
C GLU A 481 -0.77 18.74 -27.18
N GLU A 482 -2.07 18.88 -26.84
CA GLU A 482 -3.00 19.75 -27.56
C GLU A 482 -2.51 21.21 -27.59
N VAL A 483 -2.15 21.76 -26.43
CA VAL A 483 -1.66 23.15 -26.30
C VAL A 483 -0.32 23.32 -27.03
N SER A 484 0.59 22.36 -26.89
CA SER A 484 1.92 22.42 -27.50
C SER A 484 1.84 22.39 -29.03
N ARG A 485 0.92 21.60 -29.59
CA ARG A 485 0.68 21.55 -31.03
C ARG A 485 0.04 22.84 -31.53
N LYS A 486 -0.97 23.38 -30.84
CA LYS A 486 -1.60 24.66 -31.21
C LYS A 486 -0.62 25.85 -31.18
N LYS A 487 0.34 25.82 -30.26
CA LYS A 487 1.37 26.87 -30.11
C LYS A 487 2.63 26.62 -30.95
N ASN A 488 2.67 25.56 -31.77
CA ASN A 488 3.82 25.16 -32.58
C ASN A 488 5.14 24.96 -31.79
N ILE A 489 5.05 24.52 -30.53
CA ILE A 489 6.21 24.23 -29.68
C ILE A 489 6.51 22.72 -29.58
N TYR A 490 5.63 21.87 -30.09
CA TYR A 490 5.76 20.42 -29.98
C TYR A 490 6.95 19.90 -30.81
N THR A 491 7.93 19.29 -30.14
CA THR A 491 8.97 18.46 -30.78
C THR A 491 9.24 17.19 -29.95
N PRO A 492 9.50 16.02 -30.57
CA PRO A 492 9.84 14.80 -29.84
C PRO A 492 11.04 14.97 -28.88
N GLU A 493 12.04 15.77 -29.27
CA GLU A 493 13.21 16.07 -28.47
C GLU A 493 12.86 16.87 -27.22
N LEU A 494 11.95 17.85 -27.34
CA LEU A 494 11.44 18.61 -26.20
C LEU A 494 10.69 17.70 -25.24
N MET A 495 9.86 16.78 -25.74
CA MET A 495 9.13 15.83 -24.88
C MET A 495 10.07 14.90 -24.13
N LYS A 496 11.14 14.41 -24.77
CA LYS A 496 12.21 13.64 -24.09
C LYS A 496 12.92 14.48 -23.03
N LYS A 497 13.17 15.77 -23.30
CA LYS A 497 13.78 16.69 -22.33
C LYS A 497 12.86 16.89 -21.12
N ILE A 498 11.57 17.14 -21.35
CA ILE A 498 10.55 17.28 -20.30
C ILE A 498 10.47 16.01 -19.46
N ALA A 499 10.46 14.83 -20.08
CA ALA A 499 10.40 13.56 -19.36
C ALA A 499 11.64 13.28 -18.49
N ARG A 500 12.82 13.80 -18.88
CA ARG A 500 14.06 13.67 -18.11
C ARG A 500 14.14 14.67 -16.97
N GLU A 501 13.78 15.93 -17.21
CA GLU A 501 13.84 17.00 -16.20
C GLU A 501 12.67 16.94 -15.21
N GLY A 502 11.51 16.42 -15.63
CA GLY A 502 10.32 16.28 -14.80
C GLY A 502 9.55 17.57 -14.53
N SER A 503 10.10 18.74 -14.86
CA SER A 503 9.50 20.06 -14.67
C SER A 503 9.78 20.95 -15.88
N LEU A 504 8.87 21.90 -16.17
CA LEU A 504 9.08 22.88 -17.23
C LEU A 504 9.88 24.11 -16.80
N LYS A 505 10.12 24.31 -15.49
CA LYS A 505 10.69 25.56 -14.95
C LYS A 505 12.01 25.94 -15.62
N ASN A 506 12.89 24.96 -15.80
CA ASN A 506 14.26 25.16 -16.30
C ASN A 506 14.42 24.92 -17.81
N ILE A 507 13.32 24.66 -18.52
CA ILE A 507 13.38 24.35 -19.96
C ILE A 507 13.27 25.63 -20.77
N GLU A 508 14.37 25.99 -21.44
CA GLU A 508 14.40 27.07 -22.44
C GLU A 508 13.53 26.74 -23.65
N GLY A 509 12.88 27.76 -24.23
CA GLY A 509 12.02 27.62 -25.43
C GLY A 509 10.53 27.44 -25.14
N ILE A 510 10.14 27.25 -23.87
CA ILE A 510 8.73 27.21 -23.45
C ILE A 510 8.30 28.60 -22.93
N PRO A 511 7.22 29.19 -23.48
CA PRO A 511 6.64 30.43 -22.97
C PRO A 511 6.28 30.39 -21.47
N GLU A 512 6.48 31.50 -20.76
CA GLU A 512 6.26 31.59 -19.31
C GLU A 512 4.78 31.42 -18.90
N ASP A 513 3.83 31.78 -19.77
CA ASP A 513 2.40 31.49 -19.57
C ASP A 513 2.12 29.99 -19.50
N ILE A 514 2.79 29.19 -20.34
CA ILE A 514 2.67 27.73 -20.33
C ILE A 514 3.35 27.14 -19.09
N LYS A 515 4.56 27.60 -18.75
CA LYS A 515 5.26 27.12 -17.55
C LYS A 515 4.49 27.37 -16.26
N LYS A 516 3.78 28.49 -16.17
CA LYS A 516 2.94 28.80 -15.01
C LYS A 516 1.79 27.83 -14.85
N VAL A 517 1.11 27.47 -15.94
CA VAL A 517 -0.08 26.60 -15.92
C VAL A 517 0.31 25.13 -15.72
N PHE A 518 1.32 24.64 -16.44
CA PHE A 518 1.75 23.25 -16.41
C PHE A 518 2.79 23.01 -15.30
N VAL A 519 2.38 23.22 -14.05
CA VAL A 519 3.15 22.88 -12.85
C VAL A 519 2.93 21.42 -12.45
N THR A 520 4.00 20.73 -12.04
CA THR A 520 3.90 19.36 -11.55
C THR A 520 3.76 19.28 -10.03
N ALA A 521 3.40 18.10 -9.53
CA ALA A 521 3.32 17.80 -8.11
C ALA A 521 4.60 18.16 -7.31
N HIS A 522 5.77 18.15 -7.95
CA HIS A 522 7.06 18.50 -7.34
C HIS A 522 7.34 20.00 -7.37
N ASP A 523 6.65 20.74 -8.23
CA ASP A 523 6.81 22.18 -8.40
C ASP A 523 5.99 23.00 -7.41
N ILE A 524 4.97 22.38 -6.82
CA ILE A 524 3.96 23.01 -5.98
C ILE A 524 4.43 22.93 -4.52
N VAL A 525 4.39 24.07 -3.82
CA VAL A 525 4.72 24.10 -2.39
C VAL A 525 3.59 23.48 -1.56
N PRO A 526 3.89 22.83 -0.41
CA PRO A 526 2.90 22.10 0.40
C PRO A 526 1.66 22.89 0.80
N ASP A 527 1.78 24.20 1.03
CA ASP A 527 0.66 25.10 1.34
C ASP A 527 -0.48 24.99 0.30
N TRP A 528 -0.15 25.07 -1.00
CA TRP A 528 -1.16 24.96 -2.06
C TRP A 528 -1.85 23.61 -2.10
N HIS A 529 -1.15 22.52 -1.78
CA HIS A 529 -1.78 21.21 -1.65
C HIS A 529 -2.85 21.22 -0.55
N ILE A 530 -2.53 21.82 0.61
CA ILE A 530 -3.43 21.91 1.77
C ILE A 530 -4.61 22.84 1.48
N ARG A 531 -4.38 23.99 0.84
CA ARG A 531 -5.45 24.94 0.49
C ARG A 531 -6.46 24.33 -0.49
N ILE A 532 -6.00 23.60 -1.50
CA ILE A 532 -6.91 22.85 -2.40
C ILE A 532 -7.62 21.73 -1.64
N GLN A 533 -6.92 20.98 -0.79
CA GLN A 533 -7.57 19.95 0.04
C GLN A 533 -8.69 20.55 0.91
N ALA A 534 -8.43 21.72 1.51
CA ALA A 534 -9.38 22.41 2.38
C ALA A 534 -10.61 22.91 1.60
N ALA A 535 -10.39 23.47 0.40
CA ALA A 535 -11.47 23.90 -0.48
C ALA A 535 -12.44 22.75 -0.83
N PHE A 536 -11.92 21.56 -1.14
CA PHE A 536 -12.75 20.37 -1.36
C PHE A 536 -13.37 19.83 -0.07
N GLN A 537 -12.61 19.80 1.03
CA GLN A 537 -13.07 19.25 2.30
C GLN A 537 -14.26 20.02 2.90
N GLU A 538 -14.34 21.34 2.68
CA GLU A 538 -15.44 22.20 3.14
C GLU A 538 -16.81 21.70 2.66
N TYR A 539 -16.90 21.15 1.44
CA TYR A 539 -18.14 20.65 0.83
C TYR A 539 -18.15 19.12 0.69
N THR A 540 -17.35 18.42 1.50
CA THR A 540 -17.27 16.96 1.51
C THR A 540 -17.80 16.39 2.83
N ASP A 541 -18.84 15.53 2.77
CA ASP A 541 -19.44 14.91 3.96
C ASP A 541 -18.46 14.00 4.69
N ASN A 542 -17.79 13.12 3.94
CA ASN A 542 -16.79 12.19 4.47
C ASN A 542 -15.43 12.92 4.55
N ALA A 543 -14.34 12.32 4.05
CA ALA A 543 -13.01 12.94 4.06
C ALA A 543 -12.39 12.99 2.64
N VAL A 544 -11.19 13.57 2.57
CA VAL A 544 -10.44 13.79 1.33
C VAL A 544 -9.13 13.02 1.37
N SER A 545 -8.94 12.07 0.45
CA SER A 545 -7.67 11.40 0.19
C SER A 545 -6.82 12.28 -0.72
N LYS A 546 -5.82 12.94 -0.16
CA LYS A 546 -4.85 13.72 -0.91
C LYS A 546 -3.45 13.59 -0.32
N THR A 547 -2.46 13.45 -1.18
CA THR A 547 -1.04 13.45 -0.79
C THR A 547 -0.48 14.86 -0.79
N ILE A 548 0.08 15.28 0.34
CA ILE A 548 0.85 16.52 0.44
C ILE A 548 2.30 16.20 0.10
N ASN A 549 2.71 16.54 -1.13
CA ASN A 549 4.05 16.25 -1.61
C ASN A 549 5.06 17.28 -1.09
N PHE A 550 6.21 16.79 -0.64
CA PHE A 550 7.33 17.60 -0.21
C PHE A 550 8.56 17.29 -1.06
N PRO A 551 9.39 18.30 -1.40
CA PRO A 551 10.68 18.07 -2.02
C PRO A 551 11.61 17.33 -1.05
N LYS A 552 12.61 16.63 -1.60
CA LYS A 552 13.62 15.90 -0.80
C LYS A 552 14.33 16.78 0.24
N SER A 553 14.52 18.07 -0.08
CA SER A 553 15.14 19.08 0.78
C SER A 553 14.26 19.58 1.92
N ALA A 554 12.98 19.18 1.99
CA ALA A 554 12.07 19.61 3.03
C ALA A 554 12.59 19.23 4.42
N THR A 555 12.33 20.10 5.39
CA THR A 555 12.72 19.98 6.80
C THR A 555 11.57 19.41 7.65
N GLU A 556 11.90 18.89 8.83
CA GLU A 556 10.90 18.46 9.82
C GLU A 556 9.98 19.62 10.22
N ASN A 557 10.52 20.84 10.35
CA ASN A 557 9.71 22.01 10.69
C ASN A 557 8.66 22.34 9.62
N GLU A 558 8.99 22.22 8.32
CA GLU A 558 8.00 22.42 7.25
C GLU A 558 6.87 21.38 7.31
N VAL A 559 7.20 20.13 7.65
CA VAL A 559 6.21 19.08 7.88
C VAL A 559 5.32 19.42 9.08
N MET A 560 5.91 19.88 10.18
CA MET A 560 5.16 20.31 11.37
C MET A 560 4.19 21.44 11.05
N GLN A 561 4.65 22.47 10.31
CA GLN A 561 3.79 23.59 9.90
C GLN A 561 2.66 23.13 8.98
N ALA A 562 2.89 22.16 8.09
CA ALA A 562 1.84 21.59 7.26
C ALA A 562 0.76 20.86 8.08
N TYR A 563 1.13 20.11 9.11
CA TYR A 563 0.15 19.49 10.01
C TYR A 563 -0.68 20.53 10.78
N LEU A 564 -0.05 21.59 11.29
CA LEU A 564 -0.75 22.68 11.97
C LEU A 564 -1.65 23.48 11.02
N LEU A 565 -1.19 23.71 9.79
CA LEU A 565 -2.00 24.37 8.76
C LEU A 565 -3.21 23.51 8.37
N ALA A 566 -3.02 22.19 8.22
CA ALA A 566 -4.11 21.25 7.96
C ALA A 566 -5.15 21.26 9.09
N TYR A 567 -4.69 21.26 10.33
CA TYR A 567 -5.56 21.48 11.48
C TYR A 567 -6.26 22.84 11.35
N ARG A 568 -5.57 23.97 11.27
CA ARG A 568 -6.23 25.29 11.23
C ARG A 568 -7.19 25.48 10.05
N SER A 569 -6.96 24.77 8.94
CA SER A 569 -7.79 24.82 7.73
C SER A 569 -9.04 23.92 7.78
N GLY A 570 -9.34 23.29 8.91
CA GLY A 570 -10.56 22.48 9.05
C GLY A 570 -10.47 21.08 8.42
N LEU A 571 -9.28 20.60 8.04
CA LEU A 571 -9.13 19.26 7.48
C LEU A 571 -9.50 18.18 8.50
N LYS A 572 -9.96 17.03 7.98
CA LYS A 572 -10.31 15.83 8.76
C LYS A 572 -9.13 14.86 8.91
N GLY A 573 -8.16 14.94 8.00
CA GLY A 573 -6.91 14.19 8.07
C GLY A 573 -5.90 14.71 7.05
N ILE A 574 -4.66 14.26 7.18
CA ILE A 574 -3.55 14.66 6.32
C ILE A 574 -2.55 13.52 6.18
N THR A 575 -2.07 13.33 4.95
CA THR A 575 -0.99 12.42 4.60
C THR A 575 0.08 13.18 3.84
N ILE A 576 1.31 13.05 4.28
CA ILE A 576 2.46 13.67 3.62
C ILE A 576 3.26 12.63 2.88
N TYR A 577 3.95 13.07 1.84
CA TYR A 577 4.97 12.27 1.19
C TYR A 577 6.16 13.15 0.84
N ARG A 578 7.31 12.88 1.46
CA ARG A 578 8.56 13.55 1.11
C ARG A 578 9.31 12.74 0.06
N ASP A 579 9.70 13.40 -1.02
CA ASP A 579 10.49 12.76 -2.06
C ASP A 579 11.80 12.16 -1.50
N GLY A 580 12.10 10.93 -1.90
CA GLY A 580 13.23 10.15 -1.38
C GLY A 580 13.06 9.56 0.03
N SER A 581 11.89 9.67 0.69
CA SER A 581 11.63 9.05 2.01
C SER A 581 11.48 7.52 1.97
N ARG A 582 11.20 6.94 0.79
CA ARG A 582 11.09 5.48 0.59
C ARG A 582 12.00 5.01 -0.56
N GLU A 583 12.60 3.83 -0.38
CA GLU A 583 13.52 3.22 -1.36
C GLU A 583 12.85 2.78 -2.67
N ALA A 584 11.53 2.52 -2.64
CA ALA A 584 10.75 2.12 -3.80
C ALA A 584 9.64 3.15 -4.07
N GLN A 585 9.86 3.98 -5.09
CA GLN A 585 8.83 4.90 -5.60
C GLN A 585 8.05 4.21 -6.72
N VAL A 586 6.72 4.33 -6.69
CA VAL A 586 5.83 3.74 -7.70
C VAL A 586 5.87 4.56 -9.00
N LEU A 587 6.13 5.86 -8.90
CA LEU A 587 6.28 6.79 -10.01
C LEU A 587 7.68 7.42 -9.90
N ASN A 588 8.59 7.07 -10.81
CA ASN A 588 9.93 7.65 -10.87
C ASN A 588 10.00 8.67 -12.02
N ILE A 589 10.50 9.86 -11.74
CA ILE A 589 10.92 10.82 -12.76
C ILE A 589 12.36 10.49 -13.17
N GLY A 590 12.65 10.49 -14.47
CA GLY A 590 14.02 10.63 -15.00
C GLY A 590 14.92 9.38 -14.99
N THR A 591 14.68 8.37 -14.17
CA THR A 591 15.36 7.07 -14.30
C THR A 591 14.49 5.97 -13.71
N VAL A 592 14.04 5.04 -14.55
CA VAL A 592 13.86 3.68 -14.07
C VAL A 592 15.27 3.20 -13.74
N ASN A 593 15.75 3.50 -12.54
CA ASN A 593 16.84 2.72 -11.97
C ASN A 593 16.38 1.28 -12.16
N LYS A 594 17.09 0.56 -13.03
CA LYS A 594 16.98 -0.88 -13.11
C LYS A 594 17.12 -1.33 -11.66
N LYS A 595 15.99 -1.61 -11.00
CA LYS A 595 15.97 -2.76 -10.12
C LYS A 595 16.46 -3.85 -11.06
N GLU A 596 17.69 -4.29 -10.83
CA GLU A 596 18.02 -5.67 -11.05
C GLU A 596 16.84 -6.41 -10.44
N THR A 597 15.91 -6.81 -11.31
CA THR A 597 14.96 -7.87 -11.02
C THR A 597 15.80 -8.88 -10.30
N SER A 598 15.48 -9.13 -9.02
CA SER A 598 16.05 -10.20 -8.25
C SER A 598 15.96 -11.42 -9.15
N LEU A 599 17.06 -11.70 -9.84
CA LEU A 599 17.16 -12.82 -10.75
C LEU A 599 16.75 -13.97 -9.86
N GLN A 600 15.69 -14.68 -10.22
CA GLN A 600 15.68 -16.09 -9.89
C GLN A 600 17.02 -16.58 -10.41
N LYS A 601 17.96 -16.80 -9.47
CA LYS A 601 19.35 -17.13 -9.76
C LYS A 601 19.31 -18.53 -10.36
N ALA A 602 19.02 -18.60 -11.66
CA ALA A 602 19.21 -19.81 -12.42
C ALA A 602 20.69 -20.16 -12.30
N PRO A 603 21.04 -21.41 -11.95
CA PRO A 603 22.43 -21.79 -11.81
C PRO A 603 23.13 -21.59 -13.15
N ARG A 604 24.29 -20.91 -13.14
CA ARG A 604 25.10 -20.73 -14.34
C ARG A 604 25.36 -22.08 -15.05
N PRO A 605 25.34 -22.14 -16.39
CA PRO A 605 25.52 -23.38 -17.13
C PRO A 605 26.90 -24.00 -16.85
N ARG A 606 26.96 -25.33 -16.75
CA ARG A 606 28.19 -26.06 -16.48
C ARG A 606 29.08 -26.07 -17.74
N PRO A 607 30.34 -25.61 -17.69
CA PRO A 607 31.25 -25.67 -18.83
C PRO A 607 31.68 -27.10 -19.16
N LYS A 608 32.14 -27.33 -20.40
CA LYS A 608 32.60 -28.66 -20.84
C LYS A 608 33.90 -29.10 -20.17
N VAL A 609 34.75 -28.16 -19.75
CA VAL A 609 36.04 -28.41 -19.11
C VAL A 609 36.18 -27.48 -17.91
N THR A 610 36.54 -28.04 -16.76
CA THR A 610 36.82 -27.31 -15.51
C THR A 610 38.27 -27.59 -15.08
N LYS A 611 38.86 -26.69 -14.28
CA LYS A 611 40.18 -26.91 -13.68
C LYS A 611 40.01 -27.06 -12.17
N GLY A 612 40.53 -28.14 -11.58
CA GLY A 612 40.30 -28.41 -10.17
C GLY A 612 41.42 -29.22 -9.53
N PHE A 613 41.28 -29.42 -8.23
CA PHE A 613 42.15 -30.31 -7.46
C PHE A 613 41.30 -31.25 -6.61
N THR A 614 41.89 -32.36 -6.19
CA THR A 614 41.26 -33.32 -5.30
C THR A 614 42.07 -33.41 -4.01
N GLU A 615 41.42 -33.15 -2.88
CA GLU A 615 42.01 -33.31 -1.56
C GLU A 615 41.46 -34.57 -0.89
N LYS A 616 42.35 -35.34 -0.27
CA LYS A 616 41.98 -36.51 0.51
C LYS A 616 41.88 -36.11 1.98
N ILE A 617 40.75 -36.38 2.61
CA ILE A 617 40.49 -36.12 4.02
C ILE A 617 39.94 -37.38 4.69
N ARG A 618 40.45 -37.72 5.88
CA ARG A 618 39.97 -38.87 6.64
C ARG A 618 38.66 -38.52 7.36
N THR A 619 37.64 -39.34 7.17
CA THR A 619 36.37 -39.27 7.91
C THR A 619 36.15 -40.57 8.70
N GLY A 620 35.22 -40.60 9.66
CA GLY A 620 34.91 -41.84 10.38
C GLY A 620 34.34 -42.96 9.52
N CYS A 621 33.76 -42.61 8.35
CA CYS A 621 33.25 -43.58 7.38
C CYS A 621 34.32 -44.08 6.39
N GLY A 622 35.54 -43.53 6.43
CA GLY A 622 36.64 -43.86 5.54
C GLY A 622 37.31 -42.64 4.91
N ASN A 623 38.22 -42.88 3.97
CA ASN A 623 38.88 -41.80 3.23
C ASN A 623 37.92 -41.18 2.22
N LEU A 624 37.69 -39.87 2.36
CA LEU A 624 36.89 -39.07 1.47
C LEU A 624 37.81 -38.27 0.55
N TYR A 625 37.50 -38.29 -0.75
CA TYR A 625 38.17 -37.49 -1.76
C TYR A 625 37.22 -36.38 -2.18
N VAL A 626 37.58 -35.14 -1.90
CA VAL A 626 36.80 -33.95 -2.24
C VAL A 626 37.48 -33.27 -3.41
N THR A 627 36.82 -33.26 -4.57
CA THR A 627 37.29 -32.57 -5.78
C THR A 627 36.60 -31.23 -5.88
N ILE A 628 37.37 -30.15 -5.97
CA ILE A 628 36.87 -28.79 -6.13
C ILE A 628 37.24 -28.31 -7.52
N ASN A 629 36.24 -27.83 -8.28
CA ASN A 629 36.37 -27.44 -9.68
C ASN A 629 36.05 -25.96 -9.93
N GLU A 630 37.01 -25.36 -10.62
CA GLU A 630 37.15 -24.03 -11.23
C GLU A 630 36.52 -23.84 -12.60
N ASP A 631 35.83 -22.73 -12.86
CA ASP A 631 35.73 -22.17 -14.22
C ASP A 631 36.19 -20.70 -14.27
N GLU A 632 36.00 -20.03 -15.41
CA GLU A 632 36.43 -18.64 -15.62
C GLU A 632 35.78 -17.60 -14.68
N TYR A 633 34.70 -17.95 -13.98
CA TYR A 633 34.05 -17.12 -12.96
C TYR A 633 34.24 -17.66 -11.53
N GLY A 634 35.12 -18.65 -11.32
CA GLY A 634 35.49 -19.26 -10.03
C GLY A 634 34.74 -20.56 -9.70
N LEU A 635 34.80 -21.01 -8.44
CA LEU A 635 33.70 -21.65 -7.67
C LEU A 635 32.55 -22.30 -8.46
N CYS A 636 32.70 -23.42 -9.19
CA CYS A 636 31.58 -23.96 -9.98
C CYS A 636 31.05 -25.33 -9.53
N GLU A 637 31.88 -26.23 -9.03
CA GLU A 637 31.47 -27.62 -8.80
C GLU A 637 32.31 -28.31 -7.72
N ILE A 638 31.66 -29.18 -6.95
CA ILE A 638 32.31 -30.05 -5.96
C ILE A 638 31.87 -31.48 -6.22
N PHE A 639 32.83 -32.41 -6.22
CA PHE A 639 32.56 -33.85 -6.17
C PHE A 639 33.09 -34.46 -4.89
N MET A 640 32.42 -35.52 -4.46
CA MET A 640 32.82 -36.30 -3.30
C MET A 640 32.85 -37.77 -3.70
N GLN A 641 33.97 -38.42 -3.44
CA GLN A 641 34.09 -39.85 -3.66
C GLN A 641 34.70 -40.50 -2.42
N MET A 642 34.03 -41.54 -1.92
CA MET A 642 34.54 -42.34 -0.82
C MET A 642 34.86 -43.74 -1.36
N GLY A 643 36.14 -44.13 -1.32
CA GLY A 643 36.62 -45.33 -2.02
C GLY A 643 35.92 -46.61 -1.57
N LYS A 644 35.46 -47.43 -2.53
CA LYS A 644 34.77 -48.73 -2.31
C LYS A 644 33.49 -48.70 -1.45
N SER A 645 32.86 -47.53 -1.30
CA SER A 645 31.58 -47.41 -0.60
C SER A 645 30.40 -47.44 -1.59
N GLY A 646 29.65 -48.54 -1.58
CA GLY A 646 28.30 -48.59 -2.16
C GLY A 646 27.25 -48.30 -1.08
N GLY A 647 26.03 -47.92 -1.48
CA GLY A 647 24.89 -47.75 -0.56
C GLY A 647 24.64 -46.30 -0.07
N CYS A 648 23.98 -46.17 1.09
CA CYS A 648 23.46 -44.90 1.61
C CYS A 648 24.52 -43.77 1.74
N PRO A 649 25.75 -44.01 2.24
CA PRO A 649 26.76 -42.96 2.35
C PRO A 649 27.19 -42.35 1.01
N ALA A 650 27.25 -43.16 -0.06
CA ALA A 650 27.57 -42.67 -1.39
C ALA A 650 26.45 -41.78 -1.95
N SER A 651 25.18 -42.19 -1.75
CA SER A 651 24.02 -41.41 -2.19
C SER A 651 23.91 -40.06 -1.48
N GLN A 652 24.20 -40.01 -0.18
CA GLN A 652 24.18 -38.77 0.61
C GLN A 652 25.31 -37.83 0.20
N ASN A 653 26.53 -38.36 0.02
CA ASN A 653 27.67 -37.59 -0.47
C ASN A 653 27.40 -37.00 -1.86
N GLU A 654 26.80 -37.77 -2.78
CA GLU A 654 26.43 -37.27 -4.11
C GLU A 654 25.36 -36.17 -4.04
N ALA A 655 24.33 -36.37 -3.21
CA ALA A 655 23.27 -35.38 -3.03
C ALA A 655 23.82 -34.05 -2.47
N ILE A 656 24.65 -34.11 -1.43
CA ILE A 656 25.28 -32.93 -0.81
C ILE A 656 26.18 -32.21 -1.82
N ALA A 657 27.05 -32.95 -2.53
CA ALA A 657 27.94 -32.39 -3.53
C ALA A 657 27.19 -31.69 -4.69
N ARG A 658 26.09 -32.29 -5.18
CA ARG A 658 25.24 -31.69 -6.22
C ARG A 658 24.53 -30.42 -5.75
N LEU A 659 24.01 -30.41 -4.52
CA LEU A 659 23.34 -29.24 -3.94
C LEU A 659 24.33 -28.08 -3.72
N ILE A 660 25.54 -28.37 -3.24
CA ILE A 660 26.58 -27.35 -3.10
C ILE A 660 27.00 -26.80 -4.46
N SER A 661 27.18 -27.67 -5.46
CA SER A 661 27.49 -27.25 -6.83
C SER A 661 26.39 -26.38 -7.43
N LEU A 662 25.12 -26.67 -7.14
CA LEU A 662 23.98 -25.83 -7.52
C LEU A 662 24.04 -24.47 -6.81
N ALA A 663 24.30 -24.45 -5.50
CA ALA A 663 24.42 -23.24 -4.70
C ALA A 663 25.54 -22.32 -5.20
N LEU A 664 26.72 -22.89 -5.48
CA LEU A 664 27.86 -22.18 -6.05
C LEU A 664 27.52 -21.58 -7.43
N ARG A 665 26.89 -22.36 -8.31
CA ARG A 665 26.45 -21.89 -9.63
C ARG A 665 25.32 -20.86 -9.57
N SER A 666 24.58 -20.81 -8.47
CA SER A 666 23.55 -19.80 -8.21
C SER A 666 24.13 -18.55 -7.51
N GLY A 667 25.44 -18.47 -7.31
CA GLY A 667 26.10 -17.31 -6.70
C GLY A 667 25.77 -17.15 -5.21
N ILE A 668 25.58 -18.26 -4.49
CA ILE A 668 25.53 -18.26 -3.02
C ILE A 668 26.97 -18.09 -2.50
N ARG A 669 27.14 -17.24 -1.48
CA ARG A 669 28.46 -16.99 -0.87
C ARG A 669 29.01 -18.28 -0.27
N ILE A 670 30.29 -18.56 -0.52
CA ILE A 670 30.95 -19.79 -0.05
C ILE A 670 30.97 -19.83 1.49
N ASP A 671 31.17 -18.70 2.17
CA ASP A 671 31.15 -18.62 3.64
C ASP A 671 29.82 -19.12 4.21
N SER A 672 28.70 -18.76 3.57
CA SER A 672 27.36 -19.22 3.97
C SER A 672 27.21 -20.73 3.79
N ILE A 673 27.82 -21.31 2.75
CA ILE A 673 27.82 -22.78 2.55
C ILE A 673 28.68 -23.46 3.62
N ILE A 674 29.86 -22.93 3.92
CA ILE A 674 30.77 -23.45 4.95
C ILE A 674 30.08 -23.43 6.31
N GLU A 675 29.41 -22.32 6.67
CA GLU A 675 28.71 -22.17 7.95
C GLU A 675 27.61 -23.24 8.14
N GLN A 676 26.88 -23.58 7.08
CA GLN A 676 25.84 -24.61 7.15
C GLN A 676 26.40 -26.04 7.26
N LEU A 677 27.60 -26.29 6.75
CA LEU A 677 28.21 -27.63 6.73
C LEU A 677 29.10 -27.92 7.94
N ARG A 678 29.65 -26.86 8.56
CA ARG A 678 30.60 -26.96 9.66
C ARG A 678 29.93 -27.56 10.90
N HIS A 679 30.64 -28.43 11.60
CA HIS A 679 30.21 -29.13 12.82
C HIS A 679 29.00 -30.07 12.69
N ILE A 680 28.53 -30.39 11.48
CA ILE A 680 27.57 -31.50 11.30
C ILE A 680 28.23 -32.79 11.79
N ARG A 681 27.58 -33.50 12.72
CA ARG A 681 28.13 -34.68 13.40
C ARG A 681 27.58 -35.99 12.86
N CYS A 682 28.48 -36.92 12.59
CA CYS A 682 28.23 -38.33 12.34
C CYS A 682 28.53 -39.12 13.64
N PRO A 683 27.95 -40.32 13.85
CA PRO A 683 28.23 -41.14 15.05
C PRO A 683 29.69 -41.50 15.28
N MET A 684 30.53 -41.40 14.24
CA MET A 684 31.98 -41.66 14.31
C MET A 684 32.78 -40.42 13.86
N PRO A 685 33.02 -39.43 14.72
CA PRO A 685 33.96 -38.36 14.43
C PRO A 685 35.40 -38.89 14.42
N THR A 686 36.26 -38.31 13.59
CA THR A 686 37.69 -38.66 13.51
C THR A 686 38.55 -37.40 13.59
N TRP A 687 39.86 -37.58 13.60
CA TRP A 687 40.82 -36.50 13.44
C TRP A 687 41.58 -36.68 12.12
N ASP A 688 41.86 -35.57 11.45
CA ASP A 688 42.68 -35.49 10.25
C ASP A 688 43.62 -34.27 10.37
N GLU A 689 44.93 -34.50 10.25
CA GLU A 689 45.97 -33.45 10.37
C GLU A 689 45.83 -32.53 11.61
N GLY A 690 45.40 -33.09 12.75
CA GLY A 690 45.24 -32.34 14.00
C GLY A 690 43.94 -31.52 14.10
N LEU A 691 43.04 -31.61 13.12
CA LEU A 691 41.69 -31.03 13.18
C LEU A 691 40.63 -32.12 13.39
N PRO A 692 39.60 -31.87 14.21
CA PRO A 692 38.48 -32.78 14.33
C PRO A 692 37.62 -32.71 13.06
N VAL A 693 37.30 -33.86 12.49
CA VAL A 693 36.39 -34.03 11.36
C VAL A 693 35.14 -34.74 11.87
N HIS A 694 34.03 -34.02 11.96
CA HIS A 694 32.81 -34.51 12.60
C HIS A 694 31.92 -35.35 11.69
N SER A 695 31.96 -35.14 10.37
CA SER A 695 31.21 -35.91 9.37
C SER A 695 31.77 -35.70 7.96
N CYS A 696 31.19 -36.39 6.96
CA CYS A 696 31.49 -36.13 5.55
C CYS A 696 31.11 -34.70 5.11
N ALA A 697 30.05 -34.10 5.68
CA ALA A 697 29.65 -32.72 5.37
C ALA A 697 30.62 -31.71 5.97
N ASP A 698 31.03 -31.92 7.22
CA ASP A 698 32.03 -31.11 7.91
C ASP A 698 33.40 -31.18 7.21
N ALA A 699 33.74 -32.34 6.66
CA ALA A 699 34.94 -32.52 5.84
C ALA A 699 34.95 -31.60 4.60
N ILE A 700 33.80 -31.34 3.95
CA ILE A 700 33.71 -30.39 2.83
C ILE A 700 33.98 -28.96 3.32
N ALA A 701 33.41 -28.59 4.47
CA ALA A 701 33.62 -27.28 5.06
C ALA A 701 35.10 -27.03 5.34
N ILE A 702 35.81 -28.05 5.84
CA ILE A 702 37.26 -28.00 6.10
C ILE A 702 38.05 -27.84 4.79
N VAL A 703 37.76 -28.63 3.75
CA VAL A 703 38.47 -28.55 2.47
C VAL A 703 38.20 -27.22 1.75
N LEU A 704 36.96 -26.72 1.77
CA LEU A 704 36.63 -25.39 1.23
C LEU A 704 37.32 -24.26 2.00
N ASP A 705 37.35 -24.33 3.33
CA ASP A 705 38.03 -23.33 4.17
C ASP A 705 39.55 -23.31 3.91
N ARG A 706 40.18 -24.49 3.76
CA ARG A 706 41.59 -24.62 3.34
C ARG A 706 41.83 -24.04 1.96
N TYR A 707 40.91 -24.26 1.01
CA TYR A 707 41.01 -23.71 -0.33
C TYR A 707 41.00 -22.18 -0.34
N ILE A 708 40.02 -21.57 0.34
CA ILE A 708 39.91 -20.12 0.46
C ILE A 708 41.16 -19.52 1.11
N LYS A 709 41.69 -20.15 2.16
CA LYS A 709 42.92 -19.70 2.84
C LYS A 709 44.17 -19.82 1.96
N LYS A 710 44.27 -20.84 1.10
CA LYS A 710 45.36 -20.96 0.12
C LYS A 710 45.28 -19.91 -0.98
N GLU A 711 44.08 -19.60 -1.48
CA GLU A 711 43.80 -18.51 -2.45
C GLU A 711 44.13 -17.13 -1.86
N LEU A 712 43.79 -16.90 -0.58
CA LEU A 712 44.12 -15.68 0.14
C LEU A 712 45.64 -15.54 0.30
N ASN A 713 46.35 -16.60 0.72
CA ASN A 713 47.82 -16.56 0.86
C ASN A 713 48.55 -16.38 -0.49
N THR A 714 48.05 -16.91 -1.61
CA THR A 714 48.63 -16.70 -2.94
C THR A 714 48.32 -15.32 -3.53
N LYS A 715 47.21 -14.69 -3.14
CA LYS A 715 46.92 -13.26 -3.42
C LYS A 715 47.71 -12.33 -2.49
N GLN A 716 47.95 -12.72 -1.24
CA GLN A 716 48.81 -12.01 -0.28
C GLN A 716 50.28 -12.06 -0.72
N GLU A 717 50.80 -13.20 -1.19
CA GLU A 717 52.17 -13.33 -1.75
C GLU A 717 52.37 -12.52 -3.04
N ARG A 718 51.31 -12.18 -3.78
CA ARG A 718 51.34 -11.22 -4.91
C ARG A 718 51.22 -9.75 -4.49
N LEU A 719 50.77 -9.46 -3.26
CA LEU A 719 50.76 -8.12 -2.67
C LEU A 719 52.01 -7.86 -1.79
N ASP A 720 52.60 -8.89 -1.19
CA ASP A 720 53.68 -8.78 -0.20
C ASP A 720 55.10 -8.62 -0.80
N VAL A 721 55.22 -8.50 -2.13
CA VAL A 721 56.43 -7.96 -2.78
C VAL A 721 56.47 -6.42 -2.70
N VAL A 722 55.37 -5.77 -2.32
CA VAL A 722 55.30 -4.33 -2.10
C VAL A 722 54.83 -4.07 -0.67
N LEU A 723 55.78 -4.15 0.27
CA LEU A 723 55.86 -3.43 1.56
C LEU A 723 56.45 -4.33 2.65
N THR A 724 57.78 -4.39 2.67
CA THR A 724 58.51 -4.76 3.88
C THR A 724 58.55 -3.56 4.84
N LYS A 725 58.11 -3.75 6.10
CA LYS A 725 58.95 -3.66 7.32
C LYS A 725 58.13 -3.39 8.60
N THR A 726 58.43 -4.23 9.62
CA THR A 726 58.55 -3.95 11.09
C THR A 726 57.27 -3.56 11.86
N THR A 727 56.93 -4.00 13.08
CA THR A 727 57.56 -4.76 14.21
C THR A 727 56.50 -4.87 15.34
N GLY A 728 56.50 -5.93 16.18
CA GLY A 728 55.97 -5.84 17.57
C GLY A 728 55.27 -7.08 18.17
N LYS A 729 55.69 -7.51 19.38
CA LYS A 729 55.40 -8.76 20.12
C LYS A 729 54.04 -8.84 20.89
N ASN A 730 53.56 -10.09 21.02
CA ASN A 730 52.76 -10.80 22.06
C ASN A 730 52.28 -10.09 23.36
N THR A 731 51.06 -10.45 23.80
CA THR A 731 50.76 -11.05 25.14
C THR A 731 49.53 -12.00 25.09
N ASN A 732 49.63 -13.15 25.76
CA ASN A 732 48.58 -14.17 25.96
C ASN A 732 47.67 -13.80 27.15
N GLY A 733 46.34 -13.95 27.03
CA GLY A 733 45.40 -13.81 28.14
C GLY A 733 44.41 -14.98 28.24
N MET A 734 44.47 -15.76 29.33
CA MET A 734 43.47 -16.77 29.70
C MET A 734 42.40 -16.16 30.64
N PRO A 735 41.11 -16.51 30.52
CA PRO A 735 40.06 -16.02 31.41
C PRO A 735 40.10 -16.72 32.78
N THR A 736 39.90 -15.95 33.85
CA THR A 736 39.90 -16.39 35.26
C THR A 736 38.58 -17.00 35.75
N GLN A 737 37.53 -16.97 34.92
CA GLN A 737 36.16 -17.40 35.29
C GLN A 737 35.64 -18.52 34.40
N CYS A 738 34.85 -19.42 34.98
CA CYS A 738 34.24 -20.56 34.31
C CYS A 738 33.18 -20.07 33.30
N PRO A 739 33.27 -20.46 32.02
CA PRO A 739 32.33 -19.99 30.99
C PRO A 739 30.91 -20.53 31.15
N GLU A 740 30.69 -21.55 31.99
CA GLU A 740 29.36 -22.13 32.20
C GLU A 740 28.64 -21.58 33.45
N CYS A 741 29.37 -21.28 34.53
CA CYS A 741 28.73 -20.86 35.79
C CYS A 741 29.34 -19.59 36.43
N GLY A 742 30.39 -19.02 35.83
CA GLY A 742 31.01 -17.79 36.30
C GLY A 742 31.98 -17.93 37.48
N GLU A 743 32.11 -19.13 38.08
CA GLU A 743 33.00 -19.34 39.22
C GLU A 743 34.50 -19.41 38.87
N VAL A 744 35.36 -19.15 39.85
CA VAL A 744 36.81 -19.11 39.65
C VAL A 744 37.36 -20.48 39.26
N LEU A 745 38.12 -20.53 38.16
CA LEU A 745 38.73 -21.76 37.67
C LEU A 745 40.01 -22.10 38.45
N VAL A 746 40.17 -23.38 38.83
CA VAL A 746 41.34 -23.90 39.54
C VAL A 746 42.21 -24.69 38.57
N PHE A 747 43.48 -24.30 38.44
CA PHE A 747 44.45 -24.99 37.60
C PHE A 747 45.16 -26.11 38.38
N SER A 748 45.03 -27.35 37.92
CA SER A 748 45.71 -28.51 38.50
C SER A 748 45.93 -29.57 37.42
N GLU A 749 47.08 -30.25 37.46
CA GLU A 749 47.42 -31.35 36.53
C GLU A 749 47.34 -30.97 35.04
N GLY A 750 47.66 -29.70 34.71
CA GLY A 750 47.72 -29.23 33.32
C GLY A 750 46.37 -28.80 32.72
N CYS A 751 45.29 -28.84 33.50
CA CYS A 751 43.95 -28.43 33.07
C CYS A 751 43.37 -27.36 34.01
N VAL A 752 42.53 -26.46 33.49
CA VAL A 752 41.64 -25.63 34.32
C VAL A 752 40.34 -26.37 34.60
N SER A 753 39.93 -26.42 35.87
CA SER A 753 38.71 -27.10 36.30
C SER A 753 37.83 -26.20 37.16
N CYS A 754 36.52 -26.29 36.97
CA CYS A 754 35.52 -25.66 37.83
C CYS A 754 35.01 -26.69 38.85
N LYS A 755 35.18 -26.40 40.14
CA LYS A 755 34.70 -27.28 41.22
C LYS A 755 33.19 -27.23 41.44
N CYS A 756 32.50 -26.25 40.86
CA CYS A 756 31.06 -26.04 41.02
C CYS A 756 30.24 -26.84 39.99
N CYS A 757 30.48 -26.64 38.69
CA CYS A 757 29.70 -27.32 37.63
C CYS A 757 30.42 -28.50 36.97
N GLY A 758 31.68 -28.76 37.31
CA GLY A 758 32.47 -29.86 36.73
C GLY A 758 33.11 -29.56 35.37
N TYR A 759 33.03 -28.32 34.87
CA TYR A 759 33.71 -27.89 33.64
C TYR A 759 35.22 -28.11 33.71
N THR A 760 35.81 -28.76 32.72
CA THR A 760 37.26 -28.94 32.59
C THR A 760 37.75 -28.54 31.22
N LYS A 761 38.91 -27.87 31.16
CA LYS A 761 39.62 -27.53 29.94
C LYS A 761 41.11 -27.82 30.12
N CYS A 762 41.51 -28.96 29.59
CA CYS A 762 42.87 -29.30 29.21
C CYS A 762 43.06 -28.80 27.77
#